data_AF-A0A919NPU9-F1
#
_entry.id   AF-A0A919NPU9-F1
#
_cell.length_a   1.000
_cell.length_b   1.000
_cell.length_c   1.000
_cell.angle_alpha   90.00
_cell.angle_beta   90.00
_cell.angle_gamma   90.00
#
_symmetry.space_group_name_H-M   'P 1'
#
loop_
_entity.id
_entity.type
_entity.pdbx_description
1 polymer ?
#
loop_
_entity_poly.entity_id
_entity_poly.type
_entity_poly.pdbx_seq_one_letter_code
_entity_poly.pdbx_strand_id
1 'polypeptide(L)'
;MTVTLEKEAEARASPADAVGDSMTVALWTAISRGTGVIRGVVIAAVLGATLFANTYQFTNSLPNLVFYGFLGGSMLSSLLIPALVRHVDTADRAGAERVAGGFLGIVALGAAVLTPLAVLVAPFALHGDQSRTGTLLILMLLPQIPLYGLVATAGAAMNAHGRFALAAAAPALENIGTVAVLVAVAILYPGIGGLEQAPLSALLLLGLGTTGSVALHAAAQWYGARRAGMRLRPRVGWRDPEVRVVLKRAVPSLAQAALAALQLLILLVFANRVAGGVVAFQLAMNFYFLPIALGATPVALSLAPRLARLHAAGDRVAFRDTFTNGLIFALFVAVPAAAGYLAIRDPIARAISYGGFATDAGTALIATALGALALGVLGETAFLVATYACYAREDTRTPMNAMLAQLGVCVAGACTAPMLDGPAVLLALGLSMSAGTLVGAAILVRSLLRGLGPGREPLAGPVLRICGVAVLMAIPAYLAGRLISGLVGGGIGGILAVLAAAALGVVTYVGVQARLGAPEVDWILSSVRKKLPARKPRRNAGPLTNLALLAAAAAIGALAGFNPLYAAALVFGAGICACVYVWPATAAYLLVFLTPLTAGIDRGTLIPVLRPNEGLAVLVGVALGIRWLVRLRVGTFRLPKMNAIDRSLIALALFTSIVPLAMMAARRREIIGDDYQYAIVLWKYLAVYFIIRFSLTTRRQALKAAYLSIASACVVSIIGILQSLGLFGVPKLLGLLYAPFGAERVLSIGRGSSTLALAAAVADLCIINLCLAIGLLLYTKRHRRWLAAAVPICMFGALGAGEFSTVIGMLAAVFVVVLVSRAYRLAGYAVPLLLLGGIVMWPVIETRLLGFQSASGLPDSWIVRLRNLNTYFLPQLSADHNWLFGVRPSARVPASHEEFGWVWIESGYVWLLWGGGIPLLAAYLWWVVVGIRRGIDAARRSTGVIAAVGLAVAAYVAANALLMIFDPHLTYRGAADCLLVLLAILRNLAGREHEQTDPSPADRGERGARPRPPVTQTRGGPGRRGHDGHRDLPA
;
A
#
# COMPACT_ATOMS: atom_id res chain seq x y z
N MET A 1 12.76 -38.62 26.36
CA MET A 1 12.06 -37.34 26.57
C MET A 1 12.29 -36.33 25.43
N THR A 2 13.42 -36.39 24.73
CA THR A 2 13.73 -35.57 23.53
C THR A 2 12.94 -35.97 22.26
N VAL A 3 12.75 -37.28 22.01
CA VAL A 3 11.99 -37.78 20.84
C VAL A 3 10.48 -37.48 20.92
N THR A 4 9.94 -37.32 22.12
CA THR A 4 8.52 -37.00 22.35
C THR A 4 8.21 -35.52 22.15
N LEU A 5 9.15 -34.62 22.46
CA LEU A 5 8.97 -33.18 22.25
C LEU A 5 9.09 -32.79 20.77
N GLU A 6 9.89 -33.51 19.98
CA GLU A 6 10.03 -33.32 18.54
C GLU A 6 8.74 -33.72 17.79
N LYS A 7 8.12 -34.84 18.20
CA LYS A 7 6.80 -35.27 17.70
C LYS A 7 5.66 -34.35 18.12
N GLU A 8 5.71 -33.78 19.33
CA GLU A 8 4.70 -32.80 19.78
C GLU A 8 4.85 -31.43 19.12
N ALA A 9 6.06 -31.04 18.71
CA ALA A 9 6.30 -29.82 17.94
C ALA A 9 5.82 -29.95 16.48
N GLU A 10 6.08 -31.09 15.82
CA GLU A 10 5.53 -31.39 14.48
C GLU A 10 4.00 -31.51 14.49
N ALA A 11 3.40 -32.01 15.57
CA ALA A 11 1.94 -32.14 15.71
C ALA A 11 1.19 -30.80 15.91
N ARG A 12 1.89 -29.70 16.24
CA ARG A 12 1.28 -28.37 16.45
C ARG A 12 1.14 -27.53 15.17
N ALA A 13 1.79 -27.91 14.07
CA ALA A 13 1.57 -27.29 12.77
C ALA A 13 0.58 -28.13 11.97
N SER A 14 -0.70 -27.80 12.03
CA SER A 14 -1.71 -28.41 11.18
C SER A 14 -1.30 -28.26 9.71
N PRO A 15 -1.36 -29.32 8.86
CA PRO A 15 -1.11 -29.21 7.42
C PRO A 15 -1.97 -28.14 6.75
N ALA A 16 -3.14 -27.81 7.33
CA ALA A 16 -4.02 -26.75 6.85
C ALA A 16 -3.46 -25.33 7.09
N ASP A 17 -2.69 -25.12 8.16
CA ASP A 17 -2.07 -23.82 8.47
C ASP A 17 -0.87 -23.56 7.54
N ALA A 18 -0.05 -24.59 7.27
CA ALA A 18 1.06 -24.50 6.31
C ALA A 18 0.58 -24.26 4.87
N VAL A 19 -0.55 -24.87 4.46
CA VAL A 19 -1.19 -24.63 3.16
C VAL A 19 -1.79 -23.23 3.09
N GLY A 20 -2.44 -22.74 4.17
CA GLY A 20 -3.00 -21.40 4.25
C GLY A 20 -1.94 -20.29 4.16
N ASP A 21 -0.81 -20.47 4.82
CA ASP A 21 0.31 -19.54 4.78
C ASP A 21 0.99 -19.54 3.40
N SER A 22 1.16 -20.71 2.79
CA SER A 22 1.74 -20.84 1.44
C SER A 22 0.87 -20.16 0.36
N MET A 23 -0.46 -20.32 0.43
CA MET A 23 -1.39 -19.63 -0.48
C MET A 23 -1.37 -18.11 -0.29
N THR A 24 -1.27 -17.66 0.96
CA THR A 24 -1.18 -16.23 1.30
C THR A 24 0.11 -15.62 0.73
N VAL A 25 1.24 -16.32 0.87
CA VAL A 25 2.53 -15.90 0.30
C VAL A 25 2.49 -15.86 -1.22
N ALA A 26 1.91 -16.88 -1.86
CA ALA A 26 1.77 -16.91 -3.32
C ALA A 26 0.95 -15.73 -3.85
N LEU A 27 -0.18 -15.41 -3.19
CA LEU A 27 -1.02 -14.27 -3.54
C LEU A 27 -0.26 -12.94 -3.39
N TRP A 28 0.43 -12.72 -2.26
CA TRP A 28 1.19 -11.48 -2.05
C TRP A 28 2.37 -11.36 -3.01
N THR A 29 3.02 -12.47 -3.35
CA THR A 29 4.09 -12.50 -4.35
C THR A 29 3.56 -12.12 -5.72
N ALA A 30 2.39 -12.64 -6.12
CA ALA A 30 1.75 -12.27 -7.38
C ALA A 30 1.40 -10.77 -7.44
N ILE A 31 0.83 -10.21 -6.36
CA ILE A 31 0.56 -8.76 -6.23
C ILE A 31 1.87 -7.96 -6.34
N SER A 32 2.93 -8.40 -5.66
CA SER A 32 4.24 -7.73 -5.70
C SER A 32 4.87 -7.76 -7.08
N ARG A 33 4.73 -8.86 -7.83
CA ARG A 33 5.24 -8.96 -9.21
C ARG A 33 4.42 -8.11 -10.17
N GLY A 34 3.09 -8.15 -10.05
CA GLY A 34 2.18 -7.32 -10.87
C GLY A 34 2.43 -5.83 -10.69
N THR A 35 2.57 -5.37 -9.44
CA THR A 35 2.90 -3.95 -9.16
C THR A 35 4.27 -3.54 -9.71
N GLY A 36 5.24 -4.46 -9.77
CA GLY A 36 6.55 -4.20 -10.38
C GLY A 36 6.49 -3.99 -11.90
N VAL A 37 5.65 -4.78 -12.60
CA VAL A 37 5.39 -4.59 -14.04
C VAL A 37 4.71 -3.25 -14.28
N ILE A 38 3.69 -2.92 -13.48
CA ILE A 38 2.99 -1.62 -13.54
C ILE A 38 3.99 -0.48 -13.36
N ARG A 39 4.91 -0.58 -12.38
CA ARG A 39 5.97 0.42 -12.18
C ARG A 39 6.80 0.63 -13.45
N GLY A 40 7.26 -0.45 -14.08
CA GLY A 40 8.03 -0.37 -15.33
C GLY A 40 7.27 0.31 -16.47
N VAL A 41 6.00 -0.04 -16.65
CA VAL A 41 5.11 0.57 -17.66
C VAL A 41 4.88 2.05 -17.38
N VAL A 42 4.67 2.44 -16.11
CA VAL A 42 4.50 3.85 -15.73
C VAL A 42 5.78 4.66 -15.97
N ILE A 43 6.96 4.10 -15.70
CA ILE A 43 8.24 4.76 -16.03
C ILE A 43 8.31 5.04 -17.54
N ALA A 44 8.02 4.03 -18.36
CA ALA A 44 8.00 4.17 -19.81
C ALA A 44 6.96 5.21 -20.26
N ALA A 45 5.75 5.17 -19.70
CA ALA A 45 4.67 6.07 -20.07
C ALA A 45 4.93 7.54 -19.69
N VAL A 46 5.53 7.79 -18.53
CA VAL A 46 5.76 9.13 -18.00
C VAL A 46 7.01 9.78 -18.59
N LEU A 47 8.13 9.05 -18.67
CA LEU A 47 9.41 9.61 -19.08
C LEU A 47 9.71 9.40 -20.58
N GLY A 48 8.96 8.51 -21.22
CA GLY A 48 9.06 8.23 -22.65
C GLY A 48 10.35 7.55 -23.10
N ALA A 49 10.50 7.40 -24.42
CA ALA A 49 11.70 6.85 -25.04
C ALA A 49 12.83 7.92 -25.13
N THR A 50 13.30 8.41 -23.98
CA THR A 50 14.24 9.54 -23.87
C THR A 50 15.55 9.16 -23.17
N LEU A 51 16.60 9.98 -23.34
CA LEU A 51 17.84 9.83 -22.56
C LEU A 51 17.66 10.19 -21.09
N PHE A 52 16.68 11.05 -20.75
CA PHE A 52 16.29 11.33 -19.38
C PHE A 52 15.71 10.10 -18.69
N ALA A 53 14.77 9.41 -19.36
CA ALA A 53 14.19 8.15 -18.89
C ALA A 53 15.26 7.09 -18.63
N ASN A 54 16.22 6.96 -19.56
CA ASN A 54 17.36 6.06 -19.37
C ASN A 54 18.23 6.44 -18.18
N THR A 55 18.58 7.73 -18.04
CA THR A 55 19.44 8.21 -16.95
C THR A 55 18.79 7.91 -15.60
N TYR A 56 17.50 8.23 -15.45
CA TYR A 56 16.75 7.88 -14.25
C TYR A 56 16.67 6.36 -14.04
N GLN A 57 16.32 5.58 -15.06
CA GLN A 57 16.13 4.14 -14.88
C GLN A 57 17.44 3.40 -14.62
N PHE A 58 18.52 3.81 -15.27
CA PHE A 58 19.87 3.31 -15.05
C PHE A 58 20.30 3.57 -13.60
N THR A 59 20.22 4.82 -13.16
CA THR A 59 20.62 5.22 -11.81
C THR A 59 19.74 4.60 -10.73
N ASN A 60 18.44 4.42 -10.97
CA ASN A 60 17.51 3.72 -10.07
C ASN A 60 17.75 2.21 -9.98
N SER A 61 18.47 1.64 -10.94
CA SER A 61 18.82 0.21 -10.94
C SER A 61 20.11 -0.08 -10.18
N LEU A 62 21.00 0.92 -10.06
CA LEU A 62 22.31 0.76 -9.41
C LEU A 62 22.22 0.27 -7.96
N PRO A 63 21.35 0.80 -7.07
CA PRO A 63 21.29 0.32 -5.69
C PRO A 63 20.95 -1.17 -5.60
N ASN A 64 20.03 -1.64 -6.46
CA ASN A 64 19.66 -3.05 -6.54
C ASN A 64 20.81 -3.92 -7.05
N LEU A 65 21.52 -3.48 -8.10
CA LEU A 65 22.70 -4.18 -8.61
C LEU A 65 23.80 -4.30 -7.56
N VAL A 66 24.10 -3.20 -6.86
CA VAL A 66 25.10 -3.16 -5.79
C VAL A 66 24.71 -4.09 -4.64
N PHE A 67 23.47 -4.00 -4.17
CA PHE A 67 23.01 -4.81 -3.04
C PHE A 67 22.88 -6.30 -3.39
N TYR A 68 22.11 -6.65 -4.43
CA TYR A 68 21.84 -8.04 -4.78
C TYR A 68 23.04 -8.73 -5.43
N GLY A 69 23.85 -7.99 -6.20
CA GLY A 69 25.03 -8.51 -6.88
C GLY A 69 26.27 -8.57 -6.01
N PHE A 70 26.75 -7.39 -5.56
CA PHE A 70 28.05 -7.27 -4.91
C PHE A 70 27.99 -7.52 -3.39
N LEU A 71 26.86 -7.22 -2.74
CA LEU A 71 26.66 -7.46 -1.30
C LEU A 71 25.88 -8.75 -1.01
N GLY A 72 25.58 -9.55 -2.03
CA GLY A 72 24.97 -10.86 -1.85
C GLY A 72 23.53 -10.86 -1.36
N GLY A 73 22.76 -9.79 -1.64
CA GLY A 73 21.42 -9.59 -1.09
C GLY A 73 20.45 -10.77 -1.29
N SER A 74 20.54 -11.49 -2.42
CA SER A 74 19.69 -12.66 -2.71
C SER A 74 20.10 -13.89 -1.91
N MET A 75 21.41 -14.03 -1.63
CA MET A 75 21.99 -15.13 -0.85
C MET A 75 21.94 -14.86 0.65
N LEU A 76 21.77 -13.61 1.07
CA LEU A 76 21.69 -13.24 2.47
C LEU A 76 20.54 -13.98 3.15
N SER A 77 19.39 -14.14 2.50
CA SER A 77 18.27 -14.91 3.05
C SER A 77 18.57 -16.41 3.18
N SER A 78 19.18 -17.05 2.18
CA SER A 78 19.48 -18.50 2.23
C SER A 78 20.58 -18.83 3.25
N LEU A 79 21.47 -17.90 3.54
CA LEU A 79 22.56 -18.04 4.51
C LEU A 79 22.15 -17.64 5.93
N LEU A 80 21.39 -16.55 6.06
CA LEU A 80 20.99 -15.98 7.33
C LEU A 80 19.83 -16.76 7.97
N ILE A 81 18.85 -17.23 7.19
CA ILE A 81 17.69 -17.94 7.76
C ILE A 81 18.13 -19.17 8.56
N PRO A 82 18.96 -20.11 8.03
CA PRO A 82 19.40 -21.26 8.80
C PRO A 82 20.17 -20.87 10.06
N ALA A 83 21.04 -19.85 9.98
CA ALA A 83 21.77 -19.36 11.14
C ALA A 83 20.84 -18.79 12.23
N LEU A 84 19.80 -18.06 11.82
CA LEU A 84 18.80 -17.50 12.73
C LEU A 84 17.87 -18.57 13.33
N VAL A 85 17.42 -19.53 12.53
CA VAL A 85 16.51 -20.60 12.96
C VAL A 85 17.08 -21.35 14.17
N ARG A 86 18.39 -21.67 14.17
CA ARG A 86 19.05 -22.30 15.34
C ARG A 86 18.87 -21.52 16.65
N HIS A 87 18.98 -20.19 16.59
CA HIS A 87 18.80 -19.34 17.76
C HIS A 87 17.31 -19.12 18.10
N VAL A 88 16.43 -19.11 17.09
CA VAL A 88 14.99 -18.98 17.29
C VAL A 88 14.41 -20.23 17.96
N ASP A 89 14.82 -21.42 17.51
CA ASP A 89 14.37 -22.71 18.04
C ASP A 89 14.85 -22.94 19.48
N THR A 90 16.04 -22.44 19.82
CA THR A 90 16.59 -22.47 21.19
C THR A 90 16.13 -21.30 22.07
N ALA A 91 15.24 -20.43 21.56
CA ALA A 91 14.79 -19.19 22.21
C ALA A 91 15.92 -18.22 22.62
N ASP A 92 17.11 -18.35 22.02
CA ASP A 92 18.26 -17.44 22.20
C ASP A 92 18.07 -16.16 21.37
N ARG A 93 17.24 -15.26 21.89
CA ARG A 93 17.00 -13.96 21.26
C ARG A 93 18.27 -13.12 21.12
N ALA A 94 19.19 -13.20 22.08
CA ALA A 94 20.40 -12.38 22.08
C ALA A 94 21.36 -12.81 20.98
N GLY A 95 21.51 -14.12 20.75
CA GLY A 95 22.25 -14.69 19.62
C GLY A 95 21.61 -14.35 18.28
N ALA A 96 20.28 -14.51 18.15
CA ALA A 96 19.56 -14.13 16.93
C ALA A 96 19.74 -12.63 16.58
N GLU A 97 19.63 -11.74 17.57
CA GLU A 97 19.85 -10.30 17.40
C GLU A 97 21.33 -9.97 17.13
N ARG A 98 22.28 -10.73 17.70
CA ARG A 98 23.73 -10.59 17.45
C ARG A 98 24.07 -10.94 16.00
N VAL A 99 23.64 -12.11 15.53
CA VAL A 99 23.90 -12.60 14.17
C VAL A 99 23.23 -11.69 13.14
N ALA A 100 21.93 -11.42 13.27
CA ALA A 100 21.23 -10.51 12.36
C ALA A 100 21.83 -9.10 12.34
N GLY A 101 22.20 -8.57 13.51
CA GLY A 101 22.88 -7.28 13.61
C GLY A 101 24.26 -7.27 12.97
N GLY A 102 25.01 -8.37 13.09
CA GLY A 102 26.31 -8.55 12.45
C GLY A 102 26.22 -8.53 10.93
N PHE A 103 25.28 -9.29 10.34
CA PHE A 103 25.02 -9.25 8.90
C PHE A 103 24.60 -7.85 8.43
N LEU A 104 23.69 -7.21 9.16
CA LEU A 104 23.27 -5.84 8.84
C LEU A 104 24.44 -4.84 8.87
N GLY A 105 25.39 -5.02 9.80
CA GLY A 105 26.59 -4.19 9.85
C GLY A 105 27.60 -4.47 8.74
N ILE A 106 27.72 -5.72 8.27
CA ILE A 106 28.51 -6.04 7.06
C ILE A 106 27.91 -5.38 5.83
N VAL A 107 26.59 -5.46 5.66
CA VAL A 107 25.91 -4.81 4.55
C VAL A 107 26.05 -3.28 4.65
N ALA A 108 25.93 -2.71 5.84
CA ALA A 108 26.12 -1.27 6.05
C ALA A 108 27.57 -0.83 5.71
N LEU A 109 28.57 -1.62 6.12
CA LEU A 109 29.98 -1.37 5.78
C LEU A 109 30.19 -1.49 4.27
N GLY A 110 29.67 -2.54 3.65
CA GLY A 110 29.76 -2.75 2.20
C GLY A 110 29.09 -1.61 1.42
N ALA A 111 27.93 -1.14 1.89
CA ALA A 111 27.26 0.03 1.32
C ALA A 111 28.12 1.30 1.47
N ALA A 112 28.74 1.51 2.63
CA ALA A 112 29.62 2.66 2.88
C ALA A 112 30.86 2.67 1.98
N VAL A 113 31.37 1.50 1.58
CA VAL A 113 32.52 1.36 0.67
C VAL A 113 32.09 1.46 -0.80
N LEU A 114 31.00 0.78 -1.19
CA LEU A 114 30.57 0.71 -2.58
C LEU A 114 29.86 1.98 -3.05
N THR A 115 29.29 2.78 -2.14
CA THR A 115 28.62 4.04 -2.49
C THR A 115 29.60 5.07 -3.09
N PRO A 116 30.72 5.43 -2.44
CA PRO A 116 31.74 6.29 -3.06
C PRO A 116 32.27 5.75 -4.38
N LEU A 117 32.48 4.43 -4.46
CA LEU A 117 32.96 3.78 -5.68
C LEU A 117 31.96 3.92 -6.83
N ALA A 118 30.66 3.75 -6.55
CA ALA A 118 29.61 3.93 -7.54
C ALA A 118 29.54 5.38 -8.05
N VAL A 119 29.78 6.37 -7.17
CA VAL A 119 29.89 7.79 -7.57
C VAL A 119 31.12 8.02 -8.45
N LEU A 120 32.25 7.41 -8.12
CA LEU A 120 33.49 7.54 -8.91
C LEU A 120 33.37 6.90 -10.30
N VAL A 121 32.61 5.80 -10.41
CA VAL A 121 32.39 5.09 -11.68
C VAL A 121 31.28 5.73 -12.52
N ALA A 122 30.38 6.50 -11.91
CA ALA A 122 29.23 7.13 -12.58
C ALA A 122 29.58 7.91 -13.86
N PRO A 123 30.66 8.73 -13.93
CA PRO A 123 31.02 9.47 -15.14
C PRO A 123 31.41 8.57 -16.32
N PHE A 124 31.83 7.33 -16.07
CA PHE A 124 32.15 6.38 -17.13
C PHE A 124 30.92 5.63 -17.66
N ALA A 125 29.82 5.65 -16.91
CA ALA A 125 28.55 5.01 -17.28
C ALA A 125 27.52 5.98 -17.88
N LEU A 126 27.69 7.28 -17.63
CA LEU A 126 26.82 8.37 -18.08
C LEU A 126 27.57 9.21 -19.11
N HIS A 127 26.95 9.48 -20.26
CA HIS A 127 27.62 10.17 -21.38
C HIS A 127 27.13 11.61 -21.52
N GLY A 128 28.05 12.55 -21.79
CA GLY A 128 27.73 13.95 -22.10
C GLY A 128 26.79 14.59 -21.08
N ASP A 129 25.66 15.11 -21.56
CA ASP A 129 24.66 15.84 -20.77
C ASP A 129 23.96 14.99 -19.68
N GLN A 130 24.07 13.66 -19.75
CA GLN A 130 23.55 12.76 -18.72
C GLN A 130 24.34 12.85 -17.40
N SER A 131 25.62 13.26 -17.45
CA SER A 131 26.53 13.16 -16.30
C SER A 131 26.05 14.00 -15.12
N ARG A 132 25.61 15.24 -15.34
CA ARG A 132 25.11 16.13 -14.28
C ARG A 132 23.86 15.57 -13.61
N THR A 133 22.83 15.27 -14.42
CA THR A 133 21.54 14.76 -13.94
C THR A 133 21.67 13.39 -13.30
N GLY A 134 22.42 12.48 -13.91
CA GLY A 134 22.65 11.14 -13.40
C GLY A 134 23.46 11.14 -12.11
N THR A 135 24.48 11.99 -11.96
CA THR A 135 25.25 12.10 -10.70
C THR A 135 24.34 12.57 -9.56
N LEU A 136 23.49 13.57 -9.79
CA LEU A 136 22.52 14.03 -8.78
C LEU A 136 21.55 12.92 -8.38
N LEU A 137 21.01 12.18 -9.35
CA LEU A 137 20.13 11.05 -9.09
C LEU A 137 20.85 9.94 -8.32
N ILE A 138 22.08 9.59 -8.69
CA ILE A 138 22.89 8.59 -7.98
C ILE A 138 23.06 8.97 -6.51
N LEU A 139 23.42 10.22 -6.21
CA LEU A 139 23.57 10.69 -4.83
C LEU A 139 22.27 10.54 -4.01
N MET A 140 21.11 10.73 -4.65
CA MET A 140 19.80 10.60 -4.00
C MET A 140 19.31 9.14 -3.90
N LEU A 141 19.78 8.25 -4.79
CA LEU A 141 19.32 6.85 -4.91
C LEU A 141 20.24 5.86 -4.18
N LEU A 142 21.54 6.12 -4.06
CA LEU A 142 22.48 5.24 -3.34
C LEU A 142 22.13 4.99 -1.86
N PRO A 143 21.50 5.92 -1.11
CA PRO A 143 20.99 5.63 0.23
C PRO A 143 20.02 4.44 0.29
N GLN A 144 19.51 3.96 -0.84
CA GLN A 144 18.71 2.73 -0.92
C GLN A 144 19.50 1.45 -0.60
N ILE A 145 20.82 1.40 -0.82
CA ILE A 145 21.63 0.19 -0.56
C ILE A 145 21.52 -0.27 0.91
N PRO A 146 21.79 0.57 1.94
CA PRO A 146 21.60 0.14 3.32
C PRO A 146 20.13 -0.14 3.67
N LEU A 147 19.16 0.50 3.00
CA LEU A 147 17.74 0.21 3.17
C LEU A 147 17.38 -1.19 2.65
N TYR A 148 17.89 -1.60 1.49
CA TYR A 148 17.72 -2.96 0.99
C TYR A 148 18.42 -4.00 1.89
N GLY A 149 19.56 -3.63 2.48
CA GLY A 149 20.20 -4.41 3.55
C GLY A 149 19.28 -4.68 4.73
N LEU A 150 18.59 -3.64 5.20
CA LEU A 150 17.58 -3.75 6.25
C LEU A 150 16.38 -4.60 5.80
N VAL A 151 15.89 -4.40 4.57
CA VAL A 151 14.80 -5.21 3.98
C VAL A 151 15.15 -6.69 4.01
N ALA A 152 16.30 -7.08 3.48
CA ALA A 152 16.70 -8.48 3.40
C ALA A 152 16.91 -9.11 4.78
N THR A 153 17.61 -8.41 5.68
CA THR A 153 17.85 -8.89 7.05
C THR A 153 16.55 -9.03 7.84
N ALA A 154 15.64 -8.07 7.71
CA ALA A 154 14.33 -8.10 8.36
C ALA A 154 13.40 -9.16 7.78
N GLY A 155 13.43 -9.36 6.46
CA GLY A 155 12.73 -10.44 5.79
C GLY A 155 13.21 -11.81 6.28
N ALA A 156 14.53 -12.02 6.34
CA ALA A 156 15.13 -13.25 6.88
C ALA A 156 14.75 -13.49 8.35
N ALA A 157 14.78 -12.44 9.18
CA ALA A 157 14.33 -12.48 10.57
C ALA A 157 12.87 -12.92 10.71
N MET A 158 11.96 -12.37 9.90
CA MET A 158 10.55 -12.76 9.92
C MET A 158 10.31 -14.17 9.39
N ASN A 159 11.00 -14.56 8.32
CA ASN A 159 10.91 -15.91 7.75
C ASN A 159 11.41 -16.96 8.74
N ALA A 160 12.48 -16.68 9.49
CA ALA A 160 12.97 -17.55 10.57
C ALA A 160 11.96 -17.71 11.71
N HIS A 161 11.02 -16.77 11.89
CA HIS A 161 9.93 -16.84 12.87
C HIS A 161 8.59 -17.34 12.27
N GLY A 162 8.61 -17.88 11.05
CA GLY A 162 7.40 -18.37 10.37
C GLY A 162 6.43 -17.27 9.93
N ARG A 163 6.87 -16.01 9.76
CA ARG A 163 6.01 -14.87 9.41
C ARG A 163 6.24 -14.37 7.99
N PHE A 164 5.59 -15.00 7.03
CA PHE A 164 5.89 -14.80 5.61
C PHE A 164 5.09 -13.70 4.91
N ALA A 165 3.84 -13.45 5.34
CA ALA A 165 2.91 -12.60 4.59
C ALA A 165 3.39 -11.15 4.41
N LEU A 166 3.91 -10.52 5.48
CA LEU A 166 4.42 -9.15 5.42
C LEU A 166 5.70 -9.07 4.57
N ALA A 167 6.58 -10.07 4.67
CA ALA A 167 7.80 -10.12 3.89
C ALA A 167 7.51 -10.23 2.37
N ALA A 168 6.47 -10.97 2.00
CA ALA A 168 6.02 -11.12 0.61
C ALA A 168 5.26 -9.90 0.07
N ALA A 169 4.49 -9.20 0.91
CA ALA A 169 3.67 -8.05 0.50
C ALA A 169 4.47 -6.74 0.38
N ALA A 170 5.54 -6.60 1.16
CA ALA A 170 6.23 -5.33 1.32
C ALA A 170 6.87 -4.73 0.05
N PRO A 171 7.38 -5.50 -0.94
CA PRO A 171 7.90 -4.88 -2.17
C PRO A 171 6.80 -4.23 -3.01
N ALA A 172 5.52 -4.60 -2.83
CA ALA A 172 4.41 -3.88 -3.44
C ALA A 172 4.30 -2.43 -2.94
N LEU A 173 4.69 -2.14 -1.69
CA LEU A 173 4.72 -0.78 -1.14
C LEU A 173 5.74 0.09 -1.86
N GLU A 174 6.93 -0.45 -2.14
CA GLU A 174 7.98 0.22 -2.91
C GLU A 174 7.51 0.53 -4.33
N ASN A 175 6.90 -0.47 -4.99
CA ASN A 175 6.40 -0.32 -6.35
C ASN A 175 5.32 0.75 -6.44
N ILE A 176 4.31 0.69 -5.55
CA ILE A 176 3.21 1.66 -5.50
C ILE A 176 3.72 3.06 -5.15
N GLY A 177 4.65 3.17 -4.19
CA GLY A 177 5.28 4.44 -3.84
C GLY A 177 6.02 5.06 -5.03
N THR A 178 6.79 4.26 -5.76
CA THR A 178 7.51 4.71 -6.95
C THR A 178 6.56 5.14 -8.07
N VAL A 179 5.48 4.38 -8.29
CA VAL A 179 4.41 4.77 -9.23
C VAL A 179 3.79 6.11 -8.83
N ALA A 180 3.50 6.33 -7.55
CA ALA A 180 2.96 7.59 -7.07
C ALA A 180 3.91 8.77 -7.31
N VAL A 181 5.21 8.58 -7.12
CA VAL A 181 6.25 9.57 -7.42
C VAL A 181 6.28 9.91 -8.92
N LEU A 182 6.25 8.90 -9.79
CA LEU A 182 6.24 9.10 -11.24
C LEU A 182 4.98 9.81 -11.72
N VAL A 183 3.81 9.44 -11.18
CA VAL A 183 2.55 10.12 -11.47
C VAL A 183 2.61 11.58 -11.01
N ALA A 184 3.16 11.85 -9.82
CA ALA A 184 3.37 13.22 -9.37
C ALA A 184 4.31 14.01 -10.30
N VAL A 185 5.38 13.39 -10.80
CA VAL A 185 6.28 14.02 -11.77
C VAL A 185 5.57 14.32 -13.08
N ALA A 186 4.78 13.38 -13.61
CA ALA A 186 4.00 13.57 -14.84
C ALA A 186 3.04 14.75 -14.75
N ILE A 187 2.44 14.93 -13.57
CA ILE A 187 1.44 15.96 -13.30
C ILE A 187 2.10 17.34 -13.05
N LEU A 188 3.20 17.38 -12.29
CA LEU A 188 3.85 18.64 -11.89
C LEU A 188 4.80 19.19 -12.95
N TYR A 189 5.39 18.30 -13.75
CA TYR A 189 6.39 18.62 -14.77
C TYR A 189 5.98 18.00 -16.11
N PRO A 190 4.85 18.45 -16.70
CA PRO A 190 4.42 17.93 -17.99
C PRO A 190 5.51 18.21 -19.05
N GLY A 191 5.85 17.19 -19.83
CA GLY A 191 6.88 17.30 -20.87
C GLY A 191 8.33 17.21 -20.39
N ILE A 192 8.59 16.71 -19.18
CA ILE A 192 9.95 16.45 -18.66
C ILE A 192 10.67 15.31 -19.40
N GLY A 193 11.04 15.56 -20.66
CA GLY A 193 11.75 14.61 -21.53
C GLY A 193 13.22 14.95 -21.79
N GLY A 194 13.62 16.20 -21.54
CA GLY A 194 14.96 16.71 -21.82
C GLY A 194 15.89 16.70 -20.60
N LEU A 195 17.17 16.35 -20.80
CA LEU A 195 18.20 16.35 -19.75
C LEU A 195 18.49 17.76 -19.22
N GLU A 196 18.52 18.77 -20.08
CA GLU A 196 18.80 20.18 -19.71
C GLU A 196 17.58 20.92 -19.16
N GLN A 197 16.38 20.46 -19.51
CA GLN A 197 15.11 21.08 -19.13
C GLN A 197 14.56 20.55 -17.80
N ALA A 198 15.19 19.52 -17.22
CA ALA A 198 14.73 18.90 -15.99
C ALA A 198 15.01 19.83 -14.78
N PRO A 199 13.99 20.44 -14.15
CA PRO A 199 14.21 21.31 -13.01
C PRO A 199 14.72 20.49 -11.82
N LEU A 200 15.57 21.09 -10.99
CA LEU A 200 16.11 20.44 -9.79
C LEU A 200 15.01 19.88 -8.89
N SER A 201 13.86 20.55 -8.80
CA SER A 201 12.71 20.10 -8.03
C SER A 201 12.10 18.78 -8.56
N ALA A 202 12.16 18.52 -9.87
CA ALA A 202 11.74 17.24 -10.44
C ALA A 202 12.76 16.13 -10.17
N LEU A 203 14.06 16.45 -10.24
CA LEU A 203 15.12 15.51 -9.89
C LEU A 203 15.06 15.12 -8.40
N LEU A 204 14.82 16.09 -7.51
CA LEU A 204 14.60 15.86 -6.09
C LEU A 204 13.38 14.97 -5.86
N LEU A 205 12.27 15.23 -6.55
CA LEU A 205 11.06 14.42 -6.43
C LEU A 205 11.31 12.98 -6.91
N LEU A 206 11.98 12.79 -8.05
CA LEU A 206 12.33 11.47 -8.57
C LEU A 206 13.29 10.74 -7.64
N GLY A 207 14.44 11.34 -7.32
CA GLY A 207 15.49 10.72 -6.51
C GLY A 207 15.07 10.48 -5.06
N LEU A 208 14.64 11.52 -4.34
CA LEU A 208 14.24 11.39 -2.94
C LEU A 208 12.90 10.70 -2.78
N GLY A 209 11.95 10.87 -3.71
CA GLY A 209 10.66 10.20 -3.67
C GLY A 209 10.76 8.68 -3.86
N THR A 210 11.58 8.23 -4.80
CA THR A 210 11.85 6.79 -4.99
C THR A 210 12.61 6.21 -3.82
N THR A 211 13.64 6.89 -3.31
CA THR A 211 14.33 6.50 -2.07
C THR A 211 13.39 6.47 -0.87
N GLY A 212 12.43 7.40 -0.79
CA GLY A 212 11.35 7.39 0.20
C GLY A 212 10.44 6.18 0.09
N SER A 213 10.19 5.69 -1.14
CA SER A 213 9.41 4.47 -1.39
C SER A 213 10.14 3.21 -0.92
N VAL A 214 11.46 3.14 -1.15
CA VAL A 214 12.32 2.08 -0.59
C VAL A 214 12.40 2.19 0.94
N ALA A 215 12.46 3.41 1.50
CA ALA A 215 12.44 3.62 2.93
C ALA A 215 11.12 3.16 3.58
N LEU A 216 9.99 3.34 2.90
CA LEU A 216 8.70 2.82 3.34
C LEU A 216 8.68 1.29 3.36
N HIS A 217 9.23 0.64 2.33
CA HIS A 217 9.43 -0.80 2.30
C HIS A 217 10.32 -1.27 3.47
N ALA A 218 11.49 -0.66 3.65
CA ALA A 218 12.40 -0.98 4.73
C ALA A 218 11.76 -0.77 6.12
N ALA A 219 10.99 0.29 6.30
CA ALA A 219 10.27 0.57 7.55
C ALA A 219 9.19 -0.50 7.84
N ALA A 220 8.47 -0.95 6.83
CA ALA A 220 7.48 -2.02 6.95
C ALA A 220 8.13 -3.34 7.38
N GLN A 221 9.25 -3.71 6.75
CA GLN A 221 10.03 -4.91 7.07
C GLN A 221 10.63 -4.82 8.48
N TRP A 222 11.25 -3.69 8.83
CA TRP A 222 11.80 -3.45 10.17
C TRP A 222 10.74 -3.54 11.27
N TYR A 223 9.56 -2.95 11.02
CA TYR A 223 8.43 -3.06 11.91
C TYR A 223 7.98 -4.52 12.06
N GLY A 224 7.95 -5.27 10.96
CA GLY A 224 7.67 -6.70 10.91
C GLY A 224 8.63 -7.54 11.77
N ALA A 225 9.93 -7.36 11.59
CA ALA A 225 10.96 -8.04 12.39
C ALA A 225 10.84 -7.70 13.89
N ARG A 226 10.58 -6.43 14.22
CA ARG A 226 10.32 -6.00 15.61
C ARG A 226 9.07 -6.68 16.20
N ARG A 227 8.04 -6.92 15.39
CA ARG A 227 6.82 -7.65 15.78
C ARG A 227 7.04 -9.17 15.87
N ALA A 228 8.04 -9.70 15.19
CA ALA A 228 8.51 -11.08 15.35
C ALA A 228 9.35 -11.26 16.63
N GLY A 229 9.77 -10.16 17.28
CA GLY A 229 10.55 -10.21 18.50
C GLY A 229 12.04 -9.91 18.28
N MET A 230 12.46 -9.51 17.08
CA MET A 230 13.86 -9.19 16.79
C MET A 230 14.11 -7.68 16.75
N ARG A 231 15.08 -7.20 17.52
CA ARG A 231 15.58 -5.82 17.42
C ARG A 231 16.79 -5.77 16.51
N LEU A 232 16.57 -5.39 15.26
CA LEU A 232 17.65 -5.21 14.29
C LEU A 232 18.42 -3.93 14.60
N ARG A 233 19.71 -4.07 14.88
CA ARG A 233 20.68 -2.98 15.04
C ARG A 233 21.97 -3.38 14.33
N PRO A 234 22.56 -2.54 13.47
CA PRO A 234 23.86 -2.82 12.88
C PRO A 234 24.90 -3.06 14.00
N ARG A 235 25.68 -4.14 13.87
CA ARG A 235 26.78 -4.51 14.77
C ARG A 235 28.04 -4.80 13.96
N VAL A 236 29.18 -4.86 14.63
CA VAL A 236 30.50 -5.16 14.05
C VAL A 236 30.60 -6.65 13.66
N GLY A 237 29.83 -7.06 12.65
CA GLY A 237 29.68 -8.47 12.25
C GLY A 237 30.96 -9.10 11.69
N TRP A 238 31.88 -8.29 11.16
CA TRP A 238 33.19 -8.77 10.72
C TRP A 238 34.09 -9.21 11.88
N ARG A 239 33.69 -9.06 13.15
CA ARG A 239 34.37 -9.67 14.31
C ARG A 239 33.64 -10.88 14.86
N ASP A 240 32.42 -11.17 14.40
CA ASP A 240 31.61 -12.28 14.88
C ASP A 240 32.05 -13.60 14.19
N PRO A 241 32.48 -14.64 14.93
CA PRO A 241 32.94 -15.89 14.36
C PRO A 241 31.87 -16.61 13.53
N GLU A 242 30.59 -16.59 13.95
CA GLU A 242 29.51 -17.26 13.25
C GLU A 242 29.23 -16.58 11.90
N VAL A 243 29.20 -15.25 11.91
CA VAL A 243 29.02 -14.46 10.68
C VAL A 243 30.17 -14.68 9.71
N ARG A 244 31.42 -14.72 10.21
CA ARG A 244 32.61 -15.00 9.39
C ARG A 244 32.58 -16.38 8.72
N VAL A 245 32.18 -17.42 9.46
CA VAL A 245 32.09 -18.78 8.92
C VAL A 245 31.07 -18.84 7.78
N VAL A 246 29.89 -18.23 7.98
CA VAL A 246 28.85 -18.18 6.95
C VAL A 246 29.32 -17.39 5.73
N LEU A 247 29.95 -16.23 5.93
CA LEU A 247 30.44 -15.39 4.84
C LEU A 247 31.55 -16.09 4.04
N LYS A 248 32.50 -16.77 4.72
CA LYS A 248 33.60 -17.51 4.07
C LYS A 248 33.09 -18.63 3.16
N ARG A 249 32.03 -19.33 3.56
CA ARG A 249 31.38 -20.37 2.73
C ARG A 249 30.63 -19.77 1.54
N ALA A 250 30.15 -18.53 1.66
CA ALA A 250 29.39 -17.85 0.63
C ALA A 250 30.26 -17.18 -0.45
N VAL A 251 31.54 -16.93 -0.21
CA VAL A 251 32.43 -16.15 -1.11
C VAL A 251 32.32 -16.55 -2.59
N PRO A 252 32.38 -17.84 -2.98
CA PRO A 252 32.34 -18.19 -4.41
C PRO A 252 30.95 -17.94 -5.04
N SER A 253 29.87 -18.16 -4.29
CA SER A 253 28.51 -17.83 -4.72
C SER A 253 28.28 -16.32 -4.80
N LEU A 254 28.89 -15.55 -3.89
CA LEU A 254 28.91 -14.09 -3.95
C LEU A 254 29.67 -13.58 -5.18
N ALA A 255 30.81 -14.21 -5.51
CA ALA A 255 31.56 -13.89 -6.72
C ALA A 255 30.74 -14.19 -7.99
N GLN A 256 30.03 -15.32 -8.03
CA GLN A 256 29.11 -15.65 -9.11
C GLN A 256 27.99 -14.60 -9.26
N ALA A 257 27.36 -14.18 -8.16
CA ALA A 257 26.34 -13.13 -8.18
C ALA A 257 26.90 -11.76 -8.61
N ALA A 258 28.12 -11.42 -8.19
CA ALA A 258 28.79 -10.20 -8.59
C ALA A 258 29.13 -10.19 -10.09
N LEU A 259 29.56 -11.32 -10.66
CA LEU A 259 29.79 -11.46 -12.10
C LEU A 259 28.49 -11.29 -12.90
N ALA A 260 27.37 -11.85 -12.43
CA ALA A 260 26.06 -11.67 -13.06
C ALA A 260 25.57 -10.21 -13.00
N ALA A 261 25.79 -9.53 -11.87
CA ALA A 261 25.45 -8.11 -11.73
C ALA A 261 26.35 -7.22 -12.60
N LEU A 262 27.62 -7.57 -12.73
CA LEU A 262 28.55 -6.91 -13.66
C LEU A 262 28.11 -7.10 -15.11
N GLN A 263 27.69 -8.31 -15.50
CA GLN A 263 27.13 -8.59 -16.83
C GLN A 263 25.96 -7.64 -17.12
N LEU A 264 24.98 -7.56 -16.20
CA LEU A 264 23.83 -6.68 -16.37
C LEU A 264 24.23 -5.20 -16.39
N LEU A 265 25.15 -4.77 -15.53
CA LEU A 265 25.66 -3.40 -15.51
C LEU A 265 26.24 -3.01 -16.88
N ILE A 266 27.06 -3.87 -17.48
CA ILE A 266 27.67 -3.62 -18.80
C ILE A 266 26.58 -3.47 -19.88
N LEU A 267 25.59 -4.36 -19.89
CA LEU A 267 24.46 -4.28 -20.83
C LEU A 267 23.68 -2.97 -20.67
N LEU A 268 23.42 -2.54 -19.43
CA LEU A 268 22.71 -1.29 -19.17
C LEU A 268 23.54 -0.05 -19.54
N VAL A 269 24.86 -0.07 -19.40
CA VAL A 269 25.75 1.02 -19.82
C VAL A 269 25.68 1.22 -21.34
N PHE A 270 25.72 0.14 -22.13
CA PHE A 270 25.57 0.23 -23.58
C PHE A 270 24.13 0.61 -23.99
N ALA A 271 23.11 0.05 -23.33
CA ALA A 271 21.71 0.42 -23.58
C ALA A 271 21.42 1.89 -23.26
N ASN A 272 22.16 2.51 -22.33
CA ASN A 272 22.04 3.92 -21.95
C ASN A 272 22.39 4.89 -23.09
N ARG A 273 23.11 4.44 -24.12
CA ARG A 273 23.49 5.25 -25.29
C ARG A 273 22.32 5.49 -26.26
N VAL A 274 21.30 4.64 -26.25
CA VAL A 274 20.13 4.75 -27.14
C VAL A 274 18.95 5.31 -26.35
N ALA A 275 18.36 6.43 -26.76
CA ALA A 275 17.20 7.02 -26.08
C ALA A 275 16.07 5.99 -25.86
N GLY A 276 15.63 5.81 -24.60
CA GLY A 276 14.66 4.76 -24.22
C GLY A 276 15.21 3.33 -24.13
N GLY A 277 16.47 3.09 -24.50
CA GLY A 277 17.11 1.78 -24.56
C GLY A 277 17.19 1.05 -23.21
N VAL A 278 17.53 1.73 -22.11
CA VAL A 278 17.58 1.14 -20.76
C VAL A 278 16.20 0.70 -20.32
N VAL A 279 15.19 1.54 -20.56
CA VAL A 279 13.80 1.27 -20.19
C VAL A 279 13.27 0.08 -21.00
N ALA A 280 13.47 0.07 -22.31
CA ALA A 280 13.07 -1.03 -23.18
C ALA A 280 13.75 -2.35 -22.82
N PHE A 281 15.07 -2.32 -22.58
CA PHE A 281 15.83 -3.52 -22.21
C PHE A 281 15.35 -4.10 -20.88
N GLN A 282 15.07 -3.26 -19.88
CA GLN A 282 14.53 -3.73 -18.60
C GLN A 282 13.09 -4.26 -18.69
N LEU A 283 12.24 -3.65 -19.53
CA LEU A 283 10.92 -4.19 -19.81
C LEU A 283 11.02 -5.58 -20.44
N ALA A 284 11.90 -5.77 -21.42
CA ALA A 284 12.17 -7.08 -22.02
C ALA A 284 12.73 -8.09 -20.99
N MET A 285 13.61 -7.66 -20.08
CA MET A 285 14.15 -8.50 -19.01
C MET A 285 13.08 -9.00 -18.03
N ASN A 286 11.99 -8.25 -17.81
CA ASN A 286 10.87 -8.74 -17.00
C ASN A 286 10.20 -9.96 -17.64
N PHE A 287 10.04 -9.96 -18.97
CA PHE A 287 9.51 -11.10 -19.72
C PHE A 287 10.52 -12.25 -19.76
N TYR A 288 11.81 -11.95 -19.90
CA TYR A 288 12.90 -12.93 -19.83
C TYR A 288 12.87 -13.74 -18.53
N PHE A 289 12.74 -13.08 -17.38
CA PHE A 289 12.70 -13.76 -16.08
C PHE A 289 11.37 -14.41 -15.74
N LEU A 290 10.27 -14.05 -16.42
CA LEU A 290 8.93 -14.59 -16.13
C LEU A 290 8.85 -16.13 -16.22
N PRO A 291 9.23 -16.79 -17.34
CA PRO A 291 9.18 -18.25 -17.45
C PRO A 291 10.23 -18.92 -16.56
N ILE A 292 11.37 -18.27 -16.32
CA ILE A 292 12.41 -18.77 -15.42
C ILE A 292 11.87 -18.83 -13.99
N ALA A 293 11.21 -17.76 -13.54
CA ALA A 293 10.62 -17.68 -12.21
C ALA A 293 9.43 -18.64 -12.01
N LEU A 294 8.65 -18.92 -13.06
CA LEU A 294 7.49 -19.82 -13.01
C LEU A 294 7.84 -21.30 -13.24
N GLY A 295 8.90 -21.58 -14.00
CA GLY A 295 9.34 -22.93 -14.37
C GLY A 295 10.65 -23.32 -13.70
N ALA A 296 11.76 -22.72 -14.12
CA ALA A 296 13.11 -23.13 -13.71
C ALA A 296 13.37 -23.01 -12.20
N THR A 297 13.01 -21.89 -11.57
CA THR A 297 13.29 -21.62 -10.16
C THR A 297 12.58 -22.60 -9.21
N PRO A 298 11.26 -22.83 -9.31
CA PRO A 298 10.59 -23.83 -8.48
C PRO A 298 11.15 -25.24 -8.67
N VAL A 299 11.51 -25.58 -9.91
CA VAL A 299 12.10 -26.89 -10.24
C VAL A 299 13.46 -27.04 -9.56
N ALA A 300 14.37 -26.09 -9.75
CA ALA A 300 15.69 -26.08 -9.12
C ALA A 300 15.60 -26.19 -7.58
N LEU A 301 14.72 -25.42 -6.95
CA LEU A 301 14.52 -25.45 -5.49
C LEU A 301 13.94 -26.77 -4.99
N SER A 302 13.00 -27.38 -5.73
CA SER A 302 12.40 -28.66 -5.35
C SER A 302 13.36 -29.85 -5.53
N LEU A 303 14.27 -29.75 -6.49
CA LEU A 303 15.26 -30.78 -6.78
C LEU A 303 16.44 -30.73 -5.82
N ALA A 304 16.84 -29.53 -5.38
CA ALA A 304 18.07 -29.34 -4.60
C ALA A 304 18.18 -30.26 -3.36
N PRO A 305 17.15 -30.43 -2.49
CA PRO A 305 17.23 -31.35 -1.35
C PRO A 305 17.36 -32.81 -1.77
N ARG A 306 16.71 -33.21 -2.86
CA ARG A 306 16.77 -34.58 -3.37
C ARG A 306 18.15 -34.89 -3.97
N LEU A 307 18.68 -33.97 -4.76
CA LEU A 307 20.02 -34.07 -5.33
C LEU A 307 21.09 -34.12 -4.24
N ALA A 308 20.96 -33.31 -3.18
CA ALA A 308 21.89 -33.34 -2.06
C ALA A 308 21.88 -34.69 -1.34
N ARG A 309 20.71 -35.29 -1.12
CA ARG A 309 20.59 -36.65 -0.53
C ARG A 309 21.20 -37.73 -1.43
N LEU A 310 20.96 -37.67 -2.74
CA LEU A 310 21.54 -38.63 -3.69
C LEU A 310 23.06 -38.50 -3.76
N HIS A 311 23.58 -37.27 -3.68
CA HIS A 311 25.01 -37.04 -3.59
C HIS A 311 25.62 -37.60 -2.31
N ALA A 312 24.98 -37.36 -1.15
CA ALA A 312 25.40 -37.92 0.13
C ALA A 312 25.35 -39.46 0.15
N ALA A 313 24.40 -40.06 -0.57
CA ALA A 313 24.28 -41.52 -0.73
C ALA A 313 25.25 -42.12 -1.76
N GLY A 314 26.02 -41.30 -2.50
CA GLY A 314 26.94 -41.77 -3.53
C GLY A 314 26.29 -42.28 -4.82
N ASP A 315 24.95 -42.15 -4.97
CA ASP A 315 24.21 -42.66 -6.14
C ASP A 315 24.29 -41.68 -7.33
N ARG A 316 25.36 -41.82 -8.10
CA ARG A 316 25.66 -40.95 -9.26
C ARG A 316 24.66 -41.10 -10.41
N VAL A 317 24.10 -42.29 -10.61
CA VAL A 317 23.16 -42.56 -11.72
C VAL A 317 21.81 -41.95 -11.41
N ALA A 318 21.26 -42.20 -10.21
CA ALA A 318 20.00 -41.59 -9.81
C ALA A 318 20.13 -40.06 -9.69
N PHE A 319 21.29 -39.54 -9.30
CA PHE A 319 21.57 -38.10 -9.33
C PHE A 319 21.43 -37.54 -10.75
N ARG A 320 22.10 -38.17 -11.73
CA ARG A 320 22.06 -37.75 -13.14
C ARG A 320 20.65 -37.82 -13.70
N ASP A 321 19.92 -38.90 -13.48
CA ASP A 321 18.55 -39.07 -14.00
C ASP A 321 17.60 -38.04 -13.37
N THR A 322 17.73 -37.81 -12.05
CA THR A 322 16.93 -36.80 -11.34
C THR A 322 17.21 -35.38 -11.86
N PHE A 323 18.48 -35.05 -12.08
CA PHE A 323 18.89 -33.76 -12.66
C PHE A 323 18.36 -33.61 -14.09
N THR A 324 18.53 -34.63 -14.93
CA THR A 324 18.14 -34.62 -16.35
C THR A 324 16.64 -34.43 -16.49
N ASN A 325 15.83 -35.19 -15.75
CA ASN A 325 14.36 -35.04 -15.74
C ASN A 325 13.92 -33.67 -15.24
N GLY A 326 14.62 -33.16 -14.22
CA GLY A 326 14.44 -31.79 -13.73
C GLY A 326 14.68 -30.73 -14.79
N LEU A 327 15.80 -30.83 -15.51
CA LEU A 327 16.16 -29.92 -16.59
C LEU A 327 15.16 -30.00 -17.74
N ILE A 328 14.74 -31.21 -18.16
CA ILE A 328 13.71 -31.40 -19.18
C ILE A 328 12.41 -30.71 -18.77
N PHE A 329 11.96 -30.90 -17.54
CA PHE A 329 10.73 -30.27 -17.05
C PHE A 329 10.82 -28.74 -17.00
N ALA A 330 11.98 -28.19 -16.63
CA ALA A 330 12.20 -26.75 -16.67
C ALA A 330 12.17 -26.20 -18.12
N LEU A 331 12.81 -26.90 -19.05
CA LEU A 331 12.81 -26.56 -20.48
C LEU A 331 11.42 -26.72 -21.13
N PHE A 332 10.60 -27.67 -20.66
CA PHE A 332 9.22 -27.86 -21.11
C PHE A 332 8.36 -26.60 -20.91
N VAL A 333 8.70 -25.75 -19.93
CA VAL A 333 8.04 -24.44 -19.70
C VAL A 333 8.79 -23.31 -20.41
N ALA A 334 10.12 -23.30 -20.37
CA ALA A 334 10.95 -22.21 -20.88
C ALA A 334 10.95 -22.12 -22.41
N VAL A 335 11.00 -23.26 -23.12
CA VAL A 335 11.08 -23.34 -24.58
C VAL A 335 9.84 -22.76 -25.29
N PRO A 336 8.59 -23.16 -24.97
CA PRO A 336 7.42 -22.55 -25.59
C PRO A 336 7.31 -21.06 -25.24
N ALA A 337 7.72 -20.61 -24.05
CA ALA A 337 7.74 -19.19 -23.71
C ALA A 337 8.71 -18.40 -24.61
N ALA A 338 9.93 -18.89 -24.81
CA ALA A 338 10.92 -18.29 -25.71
C ALA A 338 10.42 -18.23 -27.16
N ALA A 339 9.84 -19.33 -27.67
CA ALA A 339 9.25 -19.37 -29.02
C ALA A 339 8.07 -18.39 -29.15
N GLY A 340 7.21 -18.31 -28.14
CA GLY A 340 6.12 -17.34 -28.07
C GLY A 340 6.63 -15.90 -28.10
N TYR A 341 7.64 -15.56 -27.31
CA TYR A 341 8.23 -14.22 -27.31
C TYR A 341 8.80 -13.83 -28.66
N LEU A 342 9.44 -14.75 -29.38
CA LEU A 342 9.89 -14.50 -30.76
C LEU A 342 8.71 -14.29 -31.72
N ALA A 343 7.69 -15.14 -31.63
CA ALA A 343 6.53 -15.11 -32.51
C ALA A 343 5.67 -13.85 -32.32
N ILE A 344 5.45 -13.41 -31.08
CA ILE A 344 4.53 -12.31 -30.76
C ILE A 344 5.21 -11.12 -30.06
N ARG A 345 6.50 -10.88 -30.35
CA ARG A 345 7.24 -9.73 -29.80
C ARG A 345 6.58 -8.38 -30.09
N ASP A 346 6.04 -8.18 -31.29
CA ASP A 346 5.43 -6.91 -31.70
C ASP A 346 4.10 -6.66 -30.96
N PRO A 347 3.15 -7.63 -30.90
CA PRO A 347 1.98 -7.51 -30.03
C PRO A 347 2.31 -7.24 -28.56
N ILE A 348 3.32 -7.94 -27.99
CA ILE A 348 3.74 -7.72 -26.60
C ILE A 348 4.27 -6.29 -26.41
N ALA A 349 5.12 -5.83 -27.32
CA ALA A 349 5.68 -4.49 -27.26
C ALA A 349 4.60 -3.42 -27.35
N ARG A 350 3.63 -3.57 -28.27
CA ARG A 350 2.47 -2.65 -28.38
C ARG A 350 1.58 -2.66 -27.15
N ALA A 351 1.39 -3.84 -26.54
CA ALA A 351 0.55 -4.00 -25.36
C ALA A 351 1.09 -3.27 -24.12
N ILE A 352 2.42 -3.07 -24.04
CA ILE A 352 3.07 -2.45 -22.87
C ILE A 352 3.62 -1.05 -23.14
N SER A 353 3.55 -0.59 -24.40
CA SER A 353 3.95 0.76 -24.79
C SER A 353 2.78 1.73 -24.58
N TYR A 354 2.94 2.62 -23.61
CA TYR A 354 1.95 3.65 -23.27
C TYR A 354 2.63 5.02 -23.18
N GLY A 355 1.83 6.10 -23.18
CA GLY A 355 2.30 7.47 -22.97
C GLY A 355 3.45 7.86 -23.90
N GLY A 356 4.51 8.46 -23.34
CA GLY A 356 5.71 8.87 -24.10
C GLY A 356 6.51 7.73 -24.74
N PHE A 357 6.17 6.46 -24.46
CA PHE A 357 6.77 5.28 -25.09
C PHE A 357 5.90 4.68 -26.21
N ALA A 358 4.66 5.14 -26.37
CA ALA A 358 3.74 4.71 -27.42
C ALA A 358 4.09 5.34 -28.78
N THR A 359 5.35 5.20 -29.18
CA THR A 359 5.91 5.59 -30.48
C THR A 359 6.40 4.35 -31.21
N ASP A 360 6.52 4.42 -32.54
CA ASP A 360 7.05 3.31 -33.33
C ASP A 360 8.49 2.98 -32.93
N ALA A 361 9.30 4.01 -32.66
CA ALA A 361 10.67 3.86 -32.18
C ALA A 361 10.73 3.17 -30.80
N GLY A 362 9.92 3.62 -29.83
CA GLY A 362 9.86 3.00 -28.49
C GLY A 362 9.40 1.54 -28.56
N THR A 363 8.32 1.28 -29.31
CA THR A 363 7.80 -0.08 -29.50
C THR A 363 8.84 -1.00 -30.16
N ALA A 364 9.57 -0.51 -31.18
CA ALA A 364 10.62 -1.26 -31.84
C ALA A 364 11.79 -1.62 -30.90
N LEU A 365 12.18 -0.72 -29.99
CA LEU A 365 13.22 -1.00 -28.99
C LEU A 365 12.82 -2.18 -28.09
N ILE A 366 11.58 -2.19 -27.59
CA ILE A 366 11.07 -3.28 -26.74
C ILE A 366 10.99 -4.59 -27.53
N ALA A 367 10.37 -4.57 -28.72
CA ALA A 367 10.21 -5.76 -29.54
C ALA A 367 11.57 -6.39 -29.91
N THR A 368 12.55 -5.55 -30.23
CA THR A 368 13.90 -5.98 -30.60
C THR A 368 14.64 -6.58 -29.41
N ALA A 369 14.64 -5.92 -28.25
CA ALA A 369 15.26 -6.48 -27.04
C ALA A 369 14.60 -7.80 -26.61
N LEU A 370 13.26 -7.87 -26.65
CA LEU A 370 12.51 -9.07 -26.29
C LEU A 370 12.85 -10.24 -27.22
N GLY A 371 12.88 -10.01 -28.53
CA GLY A 371 13.25 -11.04 -29.49
C GLY A 371 14.70 -11.51 -29.30
N ALA A 372 15.63 -10.60 -29.05
CA ALA A 372 17.04 -10.91 -28.85
C ALA A 372 17.31 -11.71 -27.56
N LEU A 373 16.54 -11.44 -26.49
CA LEU A 373 16.65 -12.13 -25.20
C LEU A 373 15.93 -13.48 -25.15
N ALA A 374 15.01 -13.75 -26.09
CA ALA A 374 14.16 -14.94 -26.05
C ALA A 374 14.96 -16.25 -25.99
N LEU A 375 16.04 -16.38 -26.77
CA LEU A 375 16.89 -17.57 -26.74
C LEU A 375 17.67 -17.72 -25.43
N GLY A 376 18.04 -16.60 -24.80
CA GLY A 376 18.75 -16.59 -23.52
C GLY A 376 17.94 -17.21 -22.38
N VAL A 377 16.61 -17.22 -22.48
CA VAL A 377 15.72 -17.88 -21.52
C VAL A 377 16.07 -19.37 -21.38
N LEU A 378 16.45 -20.01 -22.49
CA LEU A 378 16.84 -21.43 -22.51
C LEU A 378 18.16 -21.65 -21.76
N GLY A 379 19.16 -20.81 -22.09
CA GLY A 379 20.47 -20.83 -21.45
C GLY A 379 20.37 -20.60 -19.96
N GLU A 380 19.68 -19.56 -19.54
CA GLU A 380 19.53 -19.22 -18.12
C GLU A 380 18.72 -20.25 -17.34
N THR A 381 17.69 -20.85 -17.95
CA THR A 381 16.95 -21.97 -17.36
C THR A 381 17.88 -23.13 -17.06
N ALA A 382 18.71 -23.54 -18.03
CA ALA A 382 19.66 -24.61 -17.85
C ALA A 382 20.77 -24.26 -16.86
N PHE A 383 21.30 -23.03 -16.93
CA PHE A 383 22.32 -22.51 -16.03
C PHE A 383 21.84 -22.52 -14.57
N LEU A 384 20.63 -22.05 -14.31
CA LEU A 384 20.03 -22.01 -12.97
C LEU A 384 19.87 -23.41 -12.38
N VAL A 385 19.24 -24.33 -13.12
CA VAL A 385 19.00 -25.71 -12.64
C VAL A 385 20.34 -26.43 -12.39
N ALA A 386 21.33 -26.25 -13.28
CA ALA A 386 22.67 -26.82 -13.11
C ALA A 386 23.43 -26.20 -11.93
N THR A 387 23.27 -24.90 -11.67
CA THR A 387 23.86 -24.23 -10.51
C THR A 387 23.37 -24.84 -9.20
N TYR A 388 22.06 -25.07 -9.06
CA TYR A 388 21.51 -25.73 -7.86
C TYR A 388 21.96 -27.19 -7.72
N ALA A 389 22.18 -27.90 -8.82
CA ALA A 389 22.75 -29.25 -8.80
C ALA A 389 24.22 -29.25 -8.36
N CYS A 390 25.03 -28.27 -8.78
CA CYS A 390 26.39 -28.06 -8.30
C CYS A 390 26.41 -27.71 -6.80
N TYR A 391 25.52 -26.82 -6.34
CA TYR A 391 25.37 -26.49 -4.93
C TYR A 391 24.96 -27.71 -4.08
N ALA A 392 24.11 -28.59 -4.61
CA ALA A 392 23.78 -29.87 -3.96
C ALA A 392 24.98 -30.83 -3.84
N ARG A 393 26.04 -30.62 -4.62
CA ARG A 393 27.34 -31.34 -4.55
C ARG A 393 28.42 -30.56 -3.78
N GLU A 394 28.04 -29.46 -3.12
CA GLU A 394 28.96 -28.53 -2.44
C GLU A 394 30.02 -27.89 -3.38
N ASP A 395 29.79 -27.95 -4.70
CA ASP A 395 30.67 -27.34 -5.70
C ASP A 395 30.17 -25.94 -6.08
N THR A 396 30.88 -24.93 -5.59
CA THR A 396 30.59 -23.52 -5.87
C THR A 396 31.55 -22.89 -6.88
N ARG A 397 32.63 -23.59 -7.26
CA ARG A 397 33.64 -23.08 -8.20
C ARG A 397 33.20 -23.27 -9.64
N THR A 398 32.58 -24.41 -9.95
CA THR A 398 32.16 -24.70 -11.33
C THR A 398 31.09 -23.72 -11.84
N PRO A 399 30.03 -23.37 -11.05
CA PRO A 399 29.09 -22.31 -11.45
C PRO A 399 29.74 -20.93 -11.61
N MET A 400 30.71 -20.59 -10.75
CA MET A 400 31.45 -19.33 -10.84
C MET A 400 32.27 -19.24 -12.15
N ASN A 401 33.00 -20.30 -12.50
CA ASN A 401 33.80 -20.34 -13.74
C ASN A 401 32.91 -20.32 -14.99
N ALA A 402 31.76 -21.00 -14.95
CA ALA A 402 30.79 -20.95 -16.03
C ALA A 402 30.16 -19.55 -16.19
N MET A 403 29.88 -18.85 -15.09
CA MET A 403 29.43 -17.45 -15.11
C MET A 403 30.50 -16.51 -15.68
N LEU A 404 31.79 -16.76 -15.39
CA LEU A 404 32.89 -16.00 -15.97
C LEU A 404 32.96 -16.17 -17.50
N ALA A 405 32.77 -17.40 -17.99
CA ALA A 405 32.70 -17.66 -19.44
C ALA A 405 31.46 -17.00 -20.08
N GLN A 406 30.30 -17.07 -19.42
CA GLN A 406 29.09 -16.37 -19.82
C GLN A 406 29.31 -14.86 -19.92
N LEU A 407 29.94 -14.26 -18.92
CA LEU A 407 30.31 -12.85 -18.91
C LEU A 407 31.26 -12.53 -20.07
N GLY A 408 32.30 -13.34 -20.30
CA GLY A 408 33.27 -13.13 -21.38
C GLY A 408 32.62 -13.08 -22.76
N VAL A 409 31.73 -14.04 -23.07
CA VAL A 409 30.98 -14.07 -24.33
C VAL A 409 30.03 -12.87 -24.45
N CYS A 410 29.34 -12.53 -23.35
CA CYS A 410 28.44 -11.39 -23.31
C CYS A 410 29.18 -10.07 -23.55
N VAL A 411 30.34 -9.88 -22.92
CA VAL A 411 31.18 -8.69 -23.09
C VAL A 411 31.73 -8.62 -24.51
N ALA A 412 32.25 -9.72 -25.05
CA ALA A 412 32.75 -9.77 -26.42
C ALA A 412 31.67 -9.35 -27.44
N GLY A 413 30.43 -9.84 -27.27
CA GLY A 413 29.31 -9.41 -28.10
C GLY A 413 28.87 -7.97 -27.84
N ALA A 414 28.82 -7.53 -26.58
CA ALA A 414 28.43 -6.17 -26.21
C ALA A 414 29.44 -5.11 -26.71
N CYS A 415 30.71 -5.46 -26.89
CA CYS A 415 31.73 -4.58 -27.49
C CYS A 415 31.43 -4.18 -28.93
N THR A 416 30.49 -4.85 -29.62
CA THR A 416 30.00 -4.42 -30.95
C THR A 416 28.99 -3.27 -30.86
N ALA A 417 28.39 -3.02 -29.69
CA ALA A 417 27.36 -2.00 -29.49
C ALA A 417 27.78 -0.56 -29.88
N PRO A 418 29.02 -0.10 -29.65
CA PRO A 418 29.47 1.22 -30.11
C PRO A 418 29.49 1.41 -31.63
N MET A 419 29.43 0.32 -32.40
CA MET A 419 29.42 0.34 -33.87
C MET A 419 28.00 0.33 -34.45
N LEU A 420 26.97 0.36 -33.60
CA LEU A 420 25.57 0.19 -33.96
C LEU A 420 24.74 1.36 -33.39
N ASP A 421 23.60 1.62 -34.03
CA ASP A 421 22.67 2.67 -33.61
C ASP A 421 21.23 2.15 -33.45
N GLY A 422 20.44 2.88 -32.67
CA GLY A 422 19.01 2.61 -32.50
C GLY A 422 18.69 1.19 -31.99
N PRO A 423 17.67 0.51 -32.53
CA PRO A 423 17.30 -0.84 -32.10
C PRO A 423 18.38 -1.91 -32.32
N ALA A 424 19.32 -1.70 -33.24
CA ALA A 424 20.41 -2.66 -33.51
C ALA A 424 21.33 -2.84 -32.29
N VAL A 425 21.51 -1.80 -31.47
CA VAL A 425 22.23 -1.90 -30.19
C VAL A 425 21.54 -2.90 -29.27
N LEU A 426 20.23 -2.78 -29.08
CA LEU A 426 19.46 -3.68 -28.19
C LEU A 426 19.44 -5.12 -28.72
N LEU A 427 19.45 -5.30 -30.05
CA LEU A 427 19.62 -6.60 -30.69
C LEU A 427 20.97 -7.22 -30.31
N ALA A 428 22.07 -6.48 -30.49
CA ALA A 428 23.41 -6.97 -30.15
C ALA A 428 23.56 -7.30 -28.67
N LEU A 429 23.03 -6.45 -27.78
CA LEU A 429 23.04 -6.67 -26.33
C LEU A 429 22.21 -7.89 -25.91
N GLY A 430 21.02 -8.07 -26.48
CA GLY A 430 20.19 -9.24 -26.16
C GLY A 430 20.78 -10.53 -26.71
N LEU A 431 21.35 -10.51 -27.93
CA LEU A 431 22.02 -11.67 -28.53
C LEU A 431 23.31 -12.02 -27.79
N SER A 432 24.10 -11.04 -27.36
CA SER A 432 25.33 -11.29 -26.60
C SER A 432 25.02 -11.93 -25.23
N MET A 433 23.96 -11.46 -24.56
CA MET A 433 23.48 -12.09 -23.34
C MET A 433 22.97 -13.50 -23.59
N SER A 434 22.15 -13.72 -24.63
CA SER A 434 21.62 -15.03 -24.99
C SER A 434 22.72 -16.03 -25.36
N ALA A 435 23.73 -15.61 -26.13
CA ALA A 435 24.88 -16.43 -26.45
C ALA A 435 25.70 -16.75 -25.19
N GLY A 436 25.92 -15.76 -24.32
CA GLY A 436 26.63 -15.94 -23.05
C GLY A 436 25.95 -16.96 -22.15
N THR A 437 24.63 -16.87 -21.95
CA THR A 437 23.89 -17.79 -21.08
C THR A 437 23.85 -19.21 -21.67
N LEU A 438 23.74 -19.35 -22.99
CA LEU A 438 23.81 -20.65 -23.67
C LEU A 438 25.19 -21.31 -23.51
N VAL A 439 26.28 -20.56 -23.72
CA VAL A 439 27.65 -21.06 -23.55
C VAL A 439 27.92 -21.41 -22.08
N GLY A 440 27.57 -20.52 -21.15
CA GLY A 440 27.70 -20.77 -19.71
C GLY A 440 26.95 -22.02 -19.28
N ALA A 441 25.70 -22.18 -19.73
CA ALA A 441 24.90 -23.36 -19.46
C ALA A 441 25.51 -24.63 -20.05
N ALA A 442 25.99 -24.59 -21.30
CA ALA A 442 26.61 -25.74 -21.95
C ALA A 442 27.88 -26.19 -21.20
N ILE A 443 28.73 -25.23 -20.78
CA ILE A 443 29.92 -25.51 -19.98
C ILE A 443 29.52 -26.15 -18.65
N LEU A 444 28.56 -25.56 -17.94
CA LEU A 444 28.15 -25.99 -16.59
C LEU A 444 27.45 -27.36 -16.60
N VAL A 445 26.51 -27.58 -17.53
CA VAL A 445 25.83 -28.87 -17.69
C VAL A 445 26.85 -29.93 -18.10
N ARG A 446 27.76 -29.63 -19.03
CA ARG A 446 28.79 -30.58 -19.45
C ARG A 446 29.76 -30.91 -18.32
N SER A 447 30.22 -29.95 -17.54
CA SER A 447 31.09 -30.20 -16.38
C SER A 447 30.37 -31.01 -15.30
N LEU A 448 29.08 -30.78 -15.09
CA LEU A 448 28.29 -31.54 -14.12
C LEU A 448 28.13 -33.01 -14.56
N LEU A 449 27.86 -33.24 -15.85
CA LEU A 449 27.68 -34.58 -16.41
C LEU A 449 29.02 -35.34 -16.57
N ARG A 450 30.15 -34.63 -16.78
CA ARG A 450 31.51 -35.19 -16.78
C ARG A 450 31.86 -35.68 -15.37
N GLY A 451 31.58 -36.95 -15.09
CA GLY A 451 31.85 -37.60 -13.81
C GLY A 451 30.65 -38.36 -13.23
N LEU A 452 29.47 -38.20 -13.84
CA LEU A 452 28.29 -39.01 -13.59
C LEU A 452 28.20 -40.03 -14.74
N GLY A 453 28.20 -41.33 -14.45
CA GLY A 453 28.14 -42.41 -15.46
C GLY A 453 26.94 -42.26 -16.42
N PRO A 454 26.85 -43.08 -17.50
CA PRO A 454 25.74 -43.00 -18.45
C PRO A 454 24.39 -43.11 -17.71
N GLY A 455 23.53 -42.10 -17.92
CA GLY A 455 22.17 -42.09 -17.37
C GLY A 455 21.24 -43.00 -18.16
N ARG A 456 20.05 -43.26 -17.63
CA ARG A 456 19.08 -44.19 -18.25
C ARG A 456 18.42 -43.63 -19.51
N GLU A 457 18.24 -42.31 -19.58
CA GLU A 457 17.66 -41.64 -20.75
C GLU A 457 18.54 -40.50 -21.28
N PRO A 458 18.69 -40.37 -22.62
CA PRO A 458 19.44 -39.28 -23.22
C PRO A 458 18.65 -37.96 -23.20
N LEU A 459 19.31 -36.87 -22.81
CA LEU A 459 18.72 -35.52 -22.77
C LEU A 459 18.24 -35.02 -24.16
N ALA A 460 18.91 -35.45 -25.24
CA ALA A 460 18.71 -34.89 -26.57
C ALA A 460 17.31 -35.15 -27.14
N GLY A 461 16.75 -36.35 -26.96
CA GLY A 461 15.45 -36.73 -27.52
C GLY A 461 14.29 -35.85 -27.01
N PRO A 462 14.06 -35.77 -25.69
CA PRO A 462 13.02 -34.93 -25.11
C PRO A 462 13.18 -33.44 -25.44
N VAL A 463 14.42 -32.93 -25.42
CA VAL A 463 14.70 -31.52 -25.75
C VAL A 463 14.39 -31.22 -27.23
N LEU A 464 14.81 -32.08 -28.15
CA LEU A 464 14.48 -31.93 -29.58
C LEU A 464 12.98 -31.96 -29.83
N ARG A 465 12.24 -32.85 -29.16
CA ARG A 465 10.78 -32.90 -29.22
C ARG A 465 10.15 -31.60 -28.70
N ILE A 466 10.58 -31.12 -27.52
CA ILE A 466 10.10 -29.86 -26.94
C ILE A 466 10.33 -28.68 -27.88
N CYS A 467 11.53 -28.56 -28.46
CA CYS A 467 11.85 -27.53 -29.43
C CYS A 467 10.99 -27.65 -30.70
N GLY A 468 10.84 -28.86 -31.26
CA GLY A 468 10.02 -29.09 -32.45
C GLY A 468 8.55 -28.71 -32.26
N VAL A 469 7.95 -29.11 -31.13
CA VAL A 469 6.55 -28.75 -30.83
C VAL A 469 6.40 -27.26 -30.51
N ALA A 470 7.40 -26.61 -29.92
CA ALA A 470 7.38 -25.16 -29.69
C ALA A 470 7.45 -24.35 -31.00
N VAL A 471 8.21 -24.82 -32.00
CA VAL A 471 8.20 -24.22 -33.35
C VAL A 471 6.83 -24.41 -34.00
N LEU A 472 6.23 -25.59 -33.89
CA LEU A 472 4.88 -25.84 -34.40
C LEU A 472 3.83 -24.93 -33.72
N MET A 473 3.96 -24.70 -32.42
CA MET A 473 3.12 -23.79 -31.64
C MET A 473 3.26 -22.32 -32.10
N ALA A 474 4.46 -21.90 -32.50
CA ALA A 474 4.73 -20.50 -32.85
C ALA A 474 3.92 -20.03 -34.07
N ILE A 475 3.62 -20.93 -35.01
CA ILE A 475 2.86 -20.61 -36.24
C ILE A 475 1.44 -20.11 -35.95
N PRO A 476 0.54 -20.88 -35.30
CA PRO A 476 -0.80 -20.41 -34.99
C PRO A 476 -0.80 -19.22 -34.02
N ALA A 477 0.14 -19.17 -33.08
CA ALA A 477 0.29 -18.04 -32.16
C ALA A 477 0.64 -16.73 -32.92
N TYR A 478 1.57 -16.79 -33.87
CA TYR A 478 1.93 -15.66 -34.73
C TYR A 478 0.75 -15.20 -35.60
N LEU A 479 0.06 -16.14 -36.26
CA LEU A 479 -1.08 -15.83 -37.12
C LEU A 479 -2.22 -15.16 -36.33
N ALA A 480 -2.57 -15.71 -35.16
CA ALA A 480 -3.59 -15.13 -34.29
C ALA A 480 -3.18 -13.73 -33.79
N GLY A 481 -1.92 -13.58 -33.35
CA GLY A 481 -1.41 -12.30 -32.88
C GLY A 481 -1.42 -11.22 -33.97
N ARG A 482 -1.03 -11.58 -35.20
CA ARG A 482 -1.03 -10.67 -36.36
C ARG A 482 -2.44 -10.30 -36.81
N LEU A 483 -3.35 -11.28 -36.88
CA LEU A 483 -4.74 -11.05 -37.29
C LEU A 483 -5.44 -10.09 -36.32
N ILE A 484 -5.36 -10.35 -35.01
CA ILE A 484 -6.04 -9.52 -34.00
C ILE A 484 -5.41 -8.13 -33.90
N SER A 485 -4.08 -8.03 -34.00
CA SER A 485 -3.40 -6.71 -34.03
C SER A 485 -3.70 -5.91 -35.30
N GLY A 486 -4.06 -6.58 -36.40
CA GLY A 486 -4.49 -5.93 -37.64
C GLY A 486 -5.95 -5.47 -37.60
N LEU A 487 -6.82 -6.21 -36.90
CA LEU A 487 -8.24 -5.88 -36.74
C LEU A 487 -8.48 -4.80 -35.68
N VAL A 488 -7.66 -4.75 -34.64
CA VAL A 488 -7.79 -3.80 -33.54
C VAL A 488 -6.48 -3.04 -33.39
N GLY A 489 -6.50 -1.73 -33.61
CA GLY A 489 -5.32 -0.86 -33.47
C GLY A 489 -4.96 -0.53 -32.01
N GLY A 490 -3.75 0.01 -31.81
CA GLY A 490 -3.28 0.52 -30.51
C GLY A 490 -2.96 -0.57 -29.46
N GLY A 491 -2.77 -0.15 -28.21
CA GLY A 491 -2.37 -1.05 -27.11
C GLY A 491 -3.40 -2.12 -26.75
N ILE A 492 -4.70 -1.84 -26.95
CA ILE A 492 -5.79 -2.81 -26.73
C ILE A 492 -5.69 -3.96 -27.73
N GLY A 493 -5.44 -3.67 -29.00
CA GLY A 493 -5.17 -4.67 -30.02
C GLY A 493 -3.98 -5.56 -29.67
N GLY A 494 -2.91 -4.95 -29.15
CA GLY A 494 -1.76 -5.67 -28.60
C GLY A 494 -2.15 -6.64 -27.47
N ILE A 495 -2.93 -6.20 -26.48
CA ILE A 495 -3.37 -7.06 -25.36
C ILE A 495 -4.22 -8.23 -25.86
N LEU A 496 -5.23 -7.96 -26.70
CA LEU A 496 -6.11 -9.01 -27.24
C LEU A 496 -5.32 -10.01 -28.09
N ALA A 497 -4.38 -9.52 -28.89
CA ALA A 497 -3.50 -10.34 -29.70
C ALA A 497 -2.61 -11.25 -28.84
N VAL A 498 -2.03 -10.73 -27.76
CA VAL A 498 -1.24 -11.52 -26.82
C VAL A 498 -2.10 -12.58 -26.14
N LEU A 499 -3.30 -12.24 -25.66
CA LEU A 499 -4.19 -13.19 -24.99
C LEU A 499 -4.62 -14.33 -25.91
N ALA A 500 -5.01 -14.00 -27.14
CA ALA A 500 -5.42 -15.00 -28.12
C ALA A 500 -4.24 -15.88 -28.57
N ALA A 501 -3.09 -15.28 -28.85
CA ALA A 501 -1.88 -16.01 -29.22
C ALA A 501 -1.39 -16.93 -28.09
N ALA A 502 -1.44 -16.48 -26.83
CA ALA A 502 -1.11 -17.29 -25.67
C ALA A 502 -2.10 -18.45 -25.47
N ALA A 503 -3.40 -18.18 -25.57
CA ALA A 503 -4.43 -19.22 -25.43
C ALA A 503 -4.27 -20.29 -26.52
N LEU A 504 -4.15 -19.88 -27.78
CA LEU A 504 -3.99 -20.79 -28.91
C LEU A 504 -2.65 -21.55 -28.82
N GLY A 505 -1.56 -20.85 -28.49
CA GLY A 505 -0.25 -21.46 -28.30
C GLY A 505 -0.25 -22.52 -27.19
N VAL A 506 -0.80 -22.22 -26.01
CA VAL A 506 -0.89 -23.21 -24.92
C VAL A 506 -1.71 -24.43 -25.33
N VAL A 507 -2.86 -24.23 -25.99
CA VAL A 507 -3.70 -25.34 -26.48
C VAL A 507 -2.95 -26.19 -27.49
N THR A 508 -2.27 -25.58 -28.47
CA THR A 508 -1.50 -26.31 -29.49
C THR A 508 -0.33 -27.07 -28.85
N TYR A 509 0.46 -26.42 -28.00
CA TYR A 509 1.64 -27.03 -27.38
C TYR A 509 1.26 -28.18 -26.46
N VAL A 510 0.35 -27.96 -25.51
CA VAL A 510 -0.08 -29.00 -24.56
C VAL A 510 -0.84 -30.10 -25.29
N GLY A 511 -1.69 -29.77 -26.27
CA GLY A 511 -2.46 -30.74 -27.04
C GLY A 511 -1.58 -31.66 -27.90
N VAL A 512 -0.56 -31.11 -28.57
CA VAL A 512 0.40 -31.91 -29.36
C VAL A 512 1.30 -32.74 -28.45
N GLN A 513 1.83 -32.17 -27.36
CA GLN A 513 2.63 -32.92 -26.39
C GLN A 513 1.83 -34.07 -25.75
N ALA A 514 0.55 -33.86 -25.42
CA ALA A 514 -0.32 -34.89 -24.88
C ALA A 514 -0.55 -36.03 -25.90
N ARG A 515 -0.75 -35.71 -27.18
CA ARG A 515 -0.89 -36.71 -28.26
C ARG A 515 0.39 -37.50 -28.52
N LEU A 516 1.56 -36.88 -28.34
CA LEU A 516 2.86 -37.54 -28.44
C LEU A 516 3.21 -38.36 -27.19
N GLY A 517 2.31 -38.47 -26.22
CA GLY A 517 2.55 -39.22 -24.98
C GLY A 517 3.69 -38.65 -24.15
N ALA A 518 3.86 -37.32 -24.13
CA ALA A 518 4.96 -36.67 -23.42
C ALA A 518 4.80 -36.84 -21.89
N PRO A 519 5.74 -37.51 -21.19
CA PRO A 519 5.65 -37.77 -19.75
C PRO A 519 5.58 -36.49 -18.90
N GLU A 520 6.07 -35.36 -19.43
CA GLU A 520 6.03 -34.06 -18.79
C GLU A 520 4.59 -33.55 -18.60
N VAL A 521 3.67 -33.88 -19.51
CA VAL A 521 2.24 -33.56 -19.39
C VAL A 521 1.62 -34.32 -18.21
N ASP A 522 1.99 -35.59 -18.06
CA ASP A 522 1.53 -36.43 -16.95
C ASP A 522 2.09 -35.97 -15.60
N TRP A 523 3.32 -35.46 -15.56
CA TRP A 523 3.88 -34.84 -14.34
C TRP A 523 3.06 -33.63 -13.87
N ILE A 524 2.55 -32.82 -14.80
CA ILE A 524 1.67 -31.69 -14.48
C ILE A 524 0.29 -32.21 -14.03
N LEU A 525 -0.33 -33.09 -14.80
CA LEU A 525 -1.68 -33.61 -14.52
C LEU A 525 -1.77 -34.38 -13.20
N SER A 526 -0.76 -35.20 -12.89
CA SER A 526 -0.67 -35.94 -11.63
C SER A 526 -0.47 -35.02 -10.41
N SER A 527 0.26 -33.92 -10.58
CA SER A 527 0.46 -32.92 -9.53
C SER A 527 -0.83 -32.12 -9.23
N VAL A 528 -1.63 -31.84 -10.26
CA VAL A 528 -2.96 -31.23 -10.09
C VAL A 528 -3.93 -32.20 -9.42
N ARG A 529 -3.93 -33.48 -9.82
CA ARG A 529 -4.78 -34.52 -9.20
C ARG A 529 -4.46 -34.75 -7.73
N LYS A 530 -3.18 -34.76 -7.33
CA LYS A 530 -2.74 -34.95 -5.93
C LYS A 530 -3.02 -33.75 -5.01
N LYS A 531 -3.20 -32.54 -5.57
CA LYS A 531 -3.51 -31.32 -4.81
C LYS A 531 -5.02 -31.05 -4.66
N LEU A 532 -5.87 -31.84 -5.32
CA LEU A 532 -7.30 -31.81 -5.07
C LEU A 532 -7.58 -32.60 -3.78
N PRO A 533 -7.97 -31.97 -2.66
CA PRO A 533 -8.33 -32.70 -1.46
C PRO A 533 -9.51 -33.63 -1.77
N ALA A 534 -9.50 -34.83 -1.17
CA ALA A 534 -10.68 -35.68 -1.12
C ALA A 534 -11.88 -34.81 -0.68
N ARG A 535 -12.84 -34.63 -1.61
CA ARG A 535 -13.97 -33.72 -1.44
C ARG A 535 -14.77 -34.13 -0.19
N LYS A 536 -14.60 -33.42 0.93
CA LYS A 536 -15.70 -33.27 1.88
C LYS A 536 -16.80 -32.47 1.17
N PRO A 537 -18.08 -32.83 1.29
CA PRO A 537 -19.17 -32.12 0.63
C PRO A 537 -19.32 -30.74 1.27
N ARG A 538 -18.54 -29.76 0.76
CA ARG A 538 -18.86 -28.35 0.94
C ARG A 538 -20.04 -28.07 0.03
N ARG A 539 -21.15 -27.64 0.65
CA ARG A 539 -22.33 -27.04 -0.01
C ARG A 539 -21.89 -26.33 -1.28
N ASN A 540 -22.27 -26.90 -2.42
CA ASN A 540 -22.01 -26.35 -3.74
C ASN A 540 -22.41 -24.87 -3.75
N ALA A 541 -21.47 -23.98 -4.09
CA ALA A 541 -21.87 -22.75 -4.76
C ALA A 541 -22.65 -23.22 -5.99
N GLY A 542 -23.94 -22.90 -6.06
CA GLY A 542 -24.82 -23.43 -7.08
C GLY A 542 -24.32 -23.10 -8.51
N PRO A 543 -24.83 -23.78 -9.54
CA PRO A 543 -24.51 -23.50 -10.94
C PRO A 543 -24.68 -22.01 -11.29
N LEU A 544 -25.65 -21.34 -10.66
CA LEU A 544 -25.89 -19.89 -10.74
C LEU A 544 -24.72 -19.03 -10.27
N THR A 545 -23.97 -19.46 -9.24
CA THR A 545 -22.82 -18.69 -8.71
C THR A 545 -21.63 -18.80 -9.65
N ASN A 546 -21.41 -19.98 -10.24
CA ASN A 546 -20.37 -20.17 -11.26
C ASN A 546 -20.73 -19.44 -12.56
N LEU A 547 -22.00 -19.45 -12.96
CA LEU A 547 -22.50 -18.70 -14.11
C LEU A 547 -22.33 -17.19 -13.92
N ALA A 548 -22.62 -16.68 -12.71
CA ALA A 548 -22.44 -15.28 -12.37
C ALA A 548 -20.95 -14.86 -12.37
N LEU A 549 -20.05 -15.72 -11.90
CA LEU A 549 -18.60 -15.48 -11.95
C LEU A 549 -18.06 -15.49 -13.39
N LEU A 550 -18.54 -16.42 -14.22
CA LEU A 550 -18.22 -16.47 -15.65
C LEU A 550 -18.75 -15.27 -16.41
N ALA A 551 -20.00 -14.87 -16.15
CA ALA A 551 -20.59 -13.67 -16.74
C ALA A 551 -19.87 -12.39 -16.30
N ALA A 552 -19.47 -12.29 -15.02
CA ALA A 552 -18.66 -11.18 -14.54
C ALA A 552 -17.28 -11.14 -15.18
N ALA A 553 -16.60 -12.28 -15.32
CA ALA A 553 -15.30 -12.37 -15.99
C ALA A 553 -15.40 -12.02 -17.49
N ALA A 554 -16.44 -12.49 -18.17
CA ALA A 554 -16.72 -12.15 -19.57
C ALA A 554 -17.06 -10.66 -19.75
N ALA A 555 -17.86 -10.08 -18.84
CA ALA A 555 -18.18 -8.65 -18.85
C ALA A 555 -16.93 -7.79 -18.58
N ILE A 556 -16.06 -8.20 -17.64
CA ILE A 556 -14.76 -7.55 -17.40
C ILE A 556 -13.88 -7.63 -18.65
N GLY A 557 -13.84 -8.80 -19.31
CA GLY A 557 -13.10 -8.99 -20.55
C GLY A 557 -13.61 -8.10 -21.69
N ALA A 558 -14.94 -7.99 -21.85
CA ALA A 558 -15.56 -7.12 -22.84
C ALA A 558 -15.32 -5.63 -22.53
N LEU A 559 -15.44 -5.23 -21.26
CA LEU A 559 -15.19 -3.86 -20.81
C LEU A 559 -13.71 -3.48 -20.97
N ALA A 560 -12.78 -4.43 -20.79
CA ALA A 560 -11.35 -4.23 -21.02
C ALA A 560 -11.05 -3.96 -22.50
N GLY A 561 -11.84 -4.55 -23.40
CA GLY A 561 -11.79 -4.25 -24.84
C GLY A 561 -12.30 -2.86 -25.20
N PHE A 562 -13.21 -2.29 -24.41
CA PHE A 562 -13.82 -0.97 -24.68
C PHE A 562 -13.04 0.17 -24.02
N ASN A 563 -12.65 0.01 -22.75
CA ASN A 563 -11.85 0.99 -22.02
C ASN A 563 -11.06 0.32 -20.86
N PRO A 564 -9.73 0.19 -20.97
CA PRO A 564 -8.92 -0.53 -19.99
C PRO A 564 -8.89 0.14 -18.61
N LEU A 565 -9.10 1.45 -18.53
CA LEU A 565 -9.21 2.15 -17.25
C LEU A 565 -10.50 1.76 -16.52
N TYR A 566 -11.63 1.64 -17.22
CA TYR A 566 -12.89 1.20 -16.61
C TYR A 566 -12.84 -0.27 -16.20
N ALA A 567 -12.19 -1.14 -16.98
CA ALA A 567 -12.00 -2.54 -16.60
C ALA A 567 -11.08 -2.69 -15.38
N ALA A 568 -9.96 -1.97 -15.35
CA ALA A 568 -9.08 -1.94 -14.18
C ALA A 568 -9.81 -1.41 -12.93
N ALA A 569 -10.59 -0.33 -13.08
CA ALA A 569 -11.41 0.22 -12.02
C ALA A 569 -12.48 -0.77 -11.52
N LEU A 570 -13.09 -1.54 -12.43
CA LEU A 570 -14.11 -2.54 -12.08
C LEU A 570 -13.49 -3.76 -11.37
N VAL A 571 -12.35 -4.26 -11.83
CA VAL A 571 -11.59 -5.33 -11.16
C VAL A 571 -11.15 -4.87 -9.77
N PHE A 572 -10.62 -3.65 -9.67
CA PHE A 572 -10.22 -3.05 -8.40
C PHE A 572 -11.41 -2.91 -7.44
N GLY A 573 -12.54 -2.37 -7.93
CA GLY A 573 -13.78 -2.26 -7.17
C GLY A 573 -14.32 -3.61 -6.70
N ALA A 574 -14.31 -4.63 -7.57
CA ALA A 574 -14.70 -6.00 -7.22
C ALA A 574 -13.77 -6.61 -6.16
N GLY A 575 -12.46 -6.35 -6.26
CA GLY A 575 -11.47 -6.73 -5.25
C GLY A 575 -11.77 -6.11 -3.88
N ILE A 576 -12.09 -4.82 -3.83
CA ILE A 576 -12.52 -4.13 -2.60
C ILE A 576 -13.79 -4.78 -2.05
N CYS A 577 -14.80 -5.01 -2.88
CA CYS A 577 -16.05 -5.66 -2.46
C CYS A 577 -15.80 -7.05 -1.87
N ALA A 578 -14.95 -7.87 -2.50
CA ALA A 578 -14.56 -9.18 -2.00
C ALA A 578 -13.83 -9.08 -0.64
N CYS A 579 -12.87 -8.17 -0.52
CA CYS A 579 -12.16 -7.93 0.74
C CYS A 579 -13.09 -7.46 1.86
N VAL A 580 -14.03 -6.56 1.58
CA VAL A 580 -15.03 -6.09 2.55
C VAL A 580 -16.00 -7.21 2.93
N TYR A 581 -16.40 -8.03 1.95
CA TYR A 581 -17.25 -9.19 2.21
C TYR A 581 -16.56 -10.19 3.14
N VAL A 582 -15.29 -10.51 2.91
CA VAL A 582 -14.54 -11.44 3.79
C VAL A 582 -14.20 -10.79 5.13
N TRP A 583 -13.73 -9.54 5.11
CA TRP A 583 -13.26 -8.77 6.26
C TRP A 583 -13.98 -7.40 6.36
N PRO A 584 -15.15 -7.33 7.04
CA PRO A 584 -15.96 -6.12 7.12
C PRO A 584 -15.24 -4.88 7.66
N ALA A 585 -14.32 -5.06 8.60
CA ALA A 585 -13.53 -3.96 9.16
C ALA A 585 -12.72 -3.19 8.11
N THR A 586 -12.41 -3.82 6.96
CA THR A 586 -11.73 -3.18 5.83
C THR A 586 -12.53 -2.00 5.28
N ALA A 587 -13.87 -2.07 5.26
CA ALA A 587 -14.71 -0.95 4.83
C ALA A 587 -14.47 0.28 5.70
N ALA A 588 -14.44 0.10 7.02
CA ALA A 588 -14.15 1.18 7.95
C ALA A 588 -12.73 1.72 7.78
N TYR A 589 -11.73 0.86 7.61
CA TYR A 589 -10.35 1.31 7.41
C TYR A 589 -10.18 2.13 6.14
N LEU A 590 -10.80 1.69 5.03
CA LEU A 590 -10.77 2.41 3.76
C LEU A 590 -11.45 3.78 3.89
N LEU A 591 -12.66 3.84 4.45
CA LEU A 591 -13.37 5.11 4.61
C LEU A 591 -12.63 6.08 5.53
N VAL A 592 -12.13 5.61 6.68
CA VAL A 592 -11.44 6.46 7.66
C VAL A 592 -10.14 7.04 7.10
N PHE A 593 -9.41 6.24 6.32
CA PHE A 593 -8.13 6.69 5.76
C PHE A 593 -8.30 7.52 4.49
N LEU A 594 -9.15 7.10 3.55
CA LEU A 594 -9.24 7.71 2.22
C LEU A 594 -10.18 8.91 2.15
N THR A 595 -11.21 9.00 3.01
CA THR A 595 -12.17 10.12 2.95
C THR A 595 -11.50 11.48 3.13
N PRO A 596 -10.64 11.70 4.14
CA PRO A 596 -9.94 12.97 4.29
C PRO A 596 -9.04 13.34 3.11
N LEU A 597 -8.54 12.33 2.39
CA LEU A 597 -7.63 12.49 1.26
C LEU A 597 -8.35 12.73 -0.07
N THR A 598 -9.67 12.51 -0.14
CA THR A 598 -10.40 12.53 -1.42
C THR A 598 -11.66 13.40 -1.39
N ALA A 599 -12.13 13.82 -0.21
CA ALA A 599 -13.39 14.55 -0.07
C ALA A 599 -13.39 15.95 -0.72
N GLY A 600 -12.22 16.55 -0.95
CA GLY A 600 -12.10 17.82 -1.66
C GLY A 600 -12.24 17.71 -3.18
N ILE A 601 -12.18 16.50 -3.75
CA ILE A 601 -12.34 16.29 -5.20
C ILE A 601 -13.82 16.42 -5.56
N ASP A 602 -14.13 17.23 -6.57
CA ASP A 602 -15.50 17.47 -6.99
C ASP A 602 -16.11 16.37 -7.84
N ARG A 603 -17.45 16.41 -7.92
CA ARG A 603 -18.24 15.49 -8.75
C ARG A 603 -17.91 15.77 -10.22
N GLY A 604 -17.84 14.71 -11.03
CA GLY A 604 -17.50 14.84 -12.44
C GLY A 604 -16.00 14.88 -12.73
N THR A 605 -15.13 15.12 -11.74
CA THR A 605 -13.67 15.16 -11.96
C THR A 605 -13.08 13.77 -12.20
N LEU A 606 -13.39 12.81 -11.31
CA LEU A 606 -12.91 11.42 -11.42
C LEU A 606 -14.05 10.42 -11.64
N ILE A 607 -15.23 10.70 -11.08
CA ILE A 607 -16.42 9.88 -11.22
C ILE A 607 -17.54 10.81 -11.73
N PRO A 608 -18.26 10.47 -12.81
CA PRO A 608 -19.18 11.40 -13.48
C PRO A 608 -20.26 12.02 -12.57
N VAL A 609 -20.82 11.23 -11.64
CA VAL A 609 -21.98 11.63 -10.83
C VAL A 609 -21.65 11.78 -9.34
N LEU A 610 -20.56 11.18 -8.88
CA LEU A 610 -20.20 11.10 -7.46
C LEU A 610 -18.83 11.69 -7.20
N ARG A 611 -18.59 12.11 -5.96
CA ARG A 611 -17.21 12.33 -5.51
C ARG A 611 -16.51 10.98 -5.26
N PRO A 612 -15.18 10.91 -5.32
CA PRO A 612 -14.46 9.66 -5.06
C PRO A 612 -14.77 9.03 -3.69
N ASN A 613 -14.88 9.84 -2.64
CA ASN A 613 -15.27 9.36 -1.30
C ASN A 613 -16.73 8.88 -1.23
N GLU A 614 -17.64 9.53 -1.96
CA GLU A 614 -19.04 9.10 -2.08
C GLU A 614 -19.14 7.76 -2.82
N GLY A 615 -18.41 7.61 -3.94
CA GLY A 615 -18.31 6.36 -4.69
C GLY A 615 -17.74 5.21 -3.85
N LEU A 616 -16.70 5.49 -3.06
CA LEU A 616 -16.14 4.51 -2.12
C LEU A 616 -17.16 4.09 -1.05
N ALA A 617 -17.90 5.05 -0.46
CA ALA A 617 -18.92 4.78 0.54
C ALA A 617 -20.06 3.90 -0.01
N VAL A 618 -20.51 4.19 -1.24
CA VAL A 618 -21.50 3.35 -1.93
C VAL A 618 -20.96 1.95 -2.17
N LEU A 619 -19.74 1.82 -2.72
CA LEU A 619 -19.11 0.54 -3.02
C LEU A 619 -19.01 -0.37 -1.79
N VAL A 620 -18.45 0.16 -0.68
CA VAL A 620 -18.31 -0.62 0.55
C VAL A 620 -19.66 -0.85 1.24
N GLY A 621 -20.59 0.10 1.14
CA GLY A 621 -21.95 0.00 1.65
C GLY A 621 -22.74 -1.13 0.98
N VAL A 622 -22.68 -1.23 -0.35
CA VAL A 622 -23.30 -2.31 -1.12
C VAL A 622 -22.70 -3.67 -0.74
N ALA A 623 -21.37 -3.78 -0.65
CA ALA A 623 -20.72 -5.03 -0.25
C ALA A 623 -21.15 -5.51 1.15
N LEU A 624 -21.26 -4.59 2.11
CA LEU A 624 -21.76 -4.89 3.46
C LEU A 624 -23.26 -5.21 3.45
N GLY A 625 -24.06 -4.52 2.63
CA GLY A 625 -25.49 -4.77 2.45
C GLY A 625 -25.76 -6.18 1.92
N ILE A 626 -25.02 -6.61 0.90
CA ILE A 626 -25.09 -7.98 0.36
C ILE A 626 -24.73 -9.00 1.46
N ARG A 627 -23.63 -8.76 2.18
CA ARG A 627 -23.22 -9.62 3.30
C ARG A 627 -24.29 -9.71 4.37
N TRP A 628 -24.96 -8.60 4.67
CA TRP A 628 -26.02 -8.52 5.66
C TRP A 628 -27.25 -9.31 5.23
N LEU A 629 -27.72 -9.12 4.00
CA LEU A 629 -28.85 -9.86 3.41
C LEU A 629 -28.62 -11.37 3.43
N VAL A 630 -27.41 -11.82 3.07
CA VAL A 630 -27.03 -13.24 3.14
C VAL A 630 -27.12 -13.76 4.58
N ARG A 631 -26.61 -13.00 5.57
CA ARG A 631 -26.64 -13.43 6.98
C ARG A 631 -28.03 -13.42 7.60
N LEU A 632 -28.88 -12.47 7.19
CA LEU A 632 -30.31 -12.44 7.57
C LEU A 632 -31.02 -13.70 7.07
N ARG A 633 -30.83 -14.09 5.80
CA ARG A 633 -31.41 -15.32 5.26
C ARG A 633 -30.95 -16.59 5.97
N VAL A 634 -29.74 -16.59 6.52
CA VAL A 634 -29.17 -17.72 7.27
C VAL A 634 -29.51 -17.65 8.77
N GLY A 635 -30.27 -16.64 9.22
CA GLY A 635 -30.68 -16.48 10.63
C GLY A 635 -29.54 -16.09 11.59
N THR A 636 -28.38 -15.69 11.07
CA THR A 636 -27.15 -15.44 11.87
C THR A 636 -26.94 -13.97 12.23
N PHE A 637 -27.88 -13.09 11.86
CA PHE A 637 -27.77 -11.65 12.10
C PHE A 637 -28.98 -11.10 12.84
N ARG A 638 -28.74 -10.25 13.85
CA ARG A 638 -29.76 -9.46 14.56
C ARG A 638 -29.46 -7.98 14.39
N LEU A 639 -30.50 -7.19 14.08
CA LEU A 639 -30.41 -5.73 14.00
C LEU A 639 -30.03 -5.15 15.38
N PRO A 640 -29.06 -4.23 15.46
CA PRO A 640 -28.65 -3.66 16.73
C PRO A 640 -29.68 -2.64 17.23
N LYS A 641 -29.91 -2.61 18.55
CA LYS A 641 -30.86 -1.68 19.19
C LYS A 641 -30.46 -0.21 19.00
N MET A 642 -31.46 0.63 18.70
CA MET A 642 -31.29 2.09 18.59
C MET A 642 -31.06 2.72 19.97
N ASN A 643 -30.15 3.69 20.06
CA ASN A 643 -29.86 4.45 21.28
C ASN A 643 -30.05 5.96 21.07
N ALA A 644 -29.79 6.77 22.10
CA ALA A 644 -29.90 8.23 22.06
C ALA A 644 -29.05 8.87 20.94
N ILE A 645 -27.82 8.38 20.70
CA ILE A 645 -26.97 8.87 19.58
C ILE A 645 -27.61 8.57 18.23
N ASP A 646 -28.18 7.37 18.06
CA ASP A 646 -28.84 6.98 16.81
C ASP A 646 -30.08 7.85 16.55
N ARG A 647 -30.90 8.05 17.59
CA ARG A 647 -32.13 8.84 17.50
C ARG A 647 -31.84 10.32 17.25
N SER A 648 -30.81 10.90 17.86
CA SER A 648 -30.45 12.31 17.63
C SER A 648 -29.89 12.55 16.23
N LEU A 649 -29.08 11.62 15.69
CA LEU A 649 -28.60 11.70 14.31
C LEU A 649 -29.73 11.53 13.27
N ILE A 650 -30.67 10.62 13.53
CA ILE A 650 -31.84 10.44 12.65
C ILE A 650 -32.75 11.66 12.71
N ALA A 651 -32.95 12.25 13.89
CA ALA A 651 -33.70 13.50 14.02
C ALA A 651 -33.03 14.63 13.23
N LEU A 652 -31.71 14.79 13.33
CA LEU A 652 -30.96 15.74 12.51
C LEU A 652 -31.17 15.51 11.02
N ALA A 653 -31.02 14.26 10.54
CA ALA A 653 -31.23 13.94 9.13
C ALA A 653 -32.67 14.24 8.68
N LEU A 654 -33.68 13.88 9.49
CA LEU A 654 -35.09 14.08 9.16
C LEU A 654 -35.48 15.57 9.11
N PHE A 655 -35.06 16.36 10.11
CA PHE A 655 -35.38 17.78 10.21
C PHE A 655 -34.54 18.69 9.31
N THR A 656 -33.47 18.18 8.69
CA THR A 656 -32.73 18.90 7.63
C THR A 656 -33.23 18.61 6.22
N SER A 657 -34.08 17.60 6.03
CA SER A 657 -34.39 17.08 4.70
C SER A 657 -35.88 16.90 4.47
N ILE A 658 -36.45 15.81 4.97
CA ILE A 658 -37.82 15.39 4.71
C ILE A 658 -38.81 16.45 5.20
N VAL A 659 -38.62 16.94 6.42
CA VAL A 659 -39.56 17.91 7.02
C VAL A 659 -39.53 19.26 6.28
N PRO A 660 -38.38 19.91 6.04
CA PRO A 660 -38.34 21.15 5.26
C PRO A 660 -38.88 21.00 3.84
N LEU A 661 -38.53 19.93 3.13
CA LEU A 661 -39.02 19.69 1.76
C LEU A 661 -40.54 19.47 1.73
N ALA A 662 -41.07 18.71 2.70
CA ALA A 662 -42.52 18.52 2.83
C ALA A 662 -43.24 19.85 3.16
N MET A 663 -42.65 20.70 4.00
CA MET A 663 -43.21 22.02 4.33
C MET A 663 -43.12 23.00 3.16
N MET A 664 -42.05 22.96 2.36
CA MET A 664 -41.97 23.73 1.11
C MET A 664 -43.07 23.30 0.13
N ALA A 665 -43.26 22.00 -0.06
CA ALA A 665 -44.34 21.46 -0.89
C ALA A 665 -45.73 21.89 -0.36
N ALA A 666 -45.95 21.81 0.96
CA ALA A 666 -47.19 22.24 1.59
C ALA A 666 -47.46 23.75 1.41
N ARG A 667 -46.40 24.57 1.43
CA ARG A 667 -46.44 26.02 1.18
C ARG A 667 -46.45 26.38 -0.31
N ARG A 668 -46.53 25.39 -1.21
CA ARG A 668 -46.45 25.56 -2.67
C ARG A 668 -45.21 26.36 -3.13
N ARG A 669 -44.08 26.21 -2.42
CA ARG A 669 -42.80 26.79 -2.83
C ARG A 669 -42.09 25.84 -3.79
N GLU A 670 -41.46 26.41 -4.81
CA GLU A 670 -40.66 25.64 -5.77
C GLU A 670 -39.45 24.99 -5.08
N ILE A 671 -39.26 23.69 -5.32
CA ILE A 671 -38.10 22.92 -4.83
C ILE A 671 -37.10 22.81 -5.97
N ILE A 672 -35.91 23.39 -5.79
CA ILE A 672 -34.86 23.41 -6.82
C ILE A 672 -33.81 22.34 -6.54
N GLY A 673 -32.96 22.07 -7.54
CA GLY A 673 -31.87 21.07 -7.44
C GLY A 673 -30.99 21.21 -6.19
N ASP A 674 -30.68 22.44 -5.80
CA ASP A 674 -29.87 22.73 -4.60
C ASP A 674 -30.53 22.21 -3.31
N ASP A 675 -31.85 22.33 -3.17
CA ASP A 675 -32.53 21.88 -1.95
C ASP A 675 -32.35 20.37 -1.75
N TYR A 676 -32.43 19.59 -2.83
CA TYR A 676 -32.17 18.15 -2.80
C TYR A 676 -30.72 17.83 -2.43
N GLN A 677 -29.77 18.59 -2.98
CA GLN A 677 -28.34 18.39 -2.70
C GLN A 677 -27.98 18.68 -1.24
N TYR A 678 -28.56 19.72 -0.64
CA TYR A 678 -28.36 20.03 0.79
C TYR A 678 -29.12 19.06 1.70
N ALA A 679 -30.34 18.66 1.33
CA ALA A 679 -31.15 17.73 2.10
C ALA A 679 -30.51 16.34 2.25
N ILE A 680 -29.78 15.84 1.23
CA ILE A 680 -29.18 14.50 1.28
C ILE A 680 -27.91 14.41 2.13
N VAL A 681 -27.29 15.54 2.49
CA VAL A 681 -25.97 15.59 3.14
C VAL A 681 -25.94 14.81 4.45
N LEU A 682 -26.93 15.01 5.33
CA LEU A 682 -26.96 14.33 6.64
C LEU A 682 -27.37 12.85 6.52
N TRP A 683 -28.11 12.46 5.47
CA TRP A 683 -28.38 11.05 5.16
C TRP A 683 -27.12 10.31 4.73
N LYS A 684 -26.26 10.94 3.91
CA LYS A 684 -24.94 10.39 3.56
C LYS A 684 -24.11 10.15 4.82
N TYR A 685 -24.05 11.14 5.70
CA TYR A 685 -23.35 11.05 6.97
C TYR A 685 -23.89 9.94 7.88
N LEU A 686 -25.21 9.80 7.96
CA LEU A 686 -25.86 8.71 8.66
C LEU A 686 -25.49 7.34 8.06
N ALA A 687 -25.41 7.23 6.73
CA ALA A 687 -24.99 6.01 6.06
C ALA A 687 -23.54 5.63 6.41
N VAL A 688 -22.61 6.60 6.40
CA VAL A 688 -21.22 6.39 6.85
C VAL A 688 -21.18 5.92 8.30
N TYR A 689 -21.92 6.57 9.20
CA TYR A 689 -22.04 6.16 10.60
C TYR A 689 -22.47 4.68 10.73
N PHE A 690 -23.49 4.26 9.98
CA PHE A 690 -23.95 2.87 10.00
C PHE A 690 -22.93 1.90 9.40
N ILE A 691 -22.27 2.24 8.28
CA ILE A 691 -21.20 1.43 7.69
C ILE A 691 -20.12 1.15 8.75
N ILE A 692 -19.65 2.16 9.46
CA ILE A 692 -18.63 2.00 10.51
C ILE A 692 -19.16 1.14 11.67
N ARG A 693 -20.39 1.41 12.12
CA ARG A 693 -21.05 0.65 13.19
C ARG A 693 -21.19 -0.83 12.86
N PHE A 694 -21.46 -1.19 11.61
CA PHE A 694 -21.58 -2.59 11.20
C PHE A 694 -20.23 -3.26 10.87
N SER A 695 -19.19 -2.48 10.62
CA SER A 695 -17.88 -2.97 10.21
C SER A 695 -16.93 -3.29 11.36
N LEU A 696 -16.93 -2.46 12.42
CA LEU A 696 -15.96 -2.54 13.51
C LEU A 696 -16.54 -3.26 14.74
N THR A 697 -16.18 -4.52 14.97
CA THR A 697 -16.77 -5.33 16.04
C THR A 697 -15.89 -5.48 17.29
N THR A 698 -14.61 -5.12 17.24
CA THR A 698 -13.64 -5.36 18.32
C THR A 698 -12.84 -4.12 18.70
N ARG A 699 -12.35 -4.05 19.95
CA ARG A 699 -11.45 -2.97 20.43
C ARG A 699 -10.17 -2.84 19.59
N ARG A 700 -9.61 -3.97 19.14
CA ARG A 700 -8.42 -3.97 18.27
C ARG A 700 -8.70 -3.31 16.92
N GLN A 701 -9.88 -3.54 16.34
CA GLN A 701 -10.28 -2.91 15.08
C GLN A 701 -10.55 -1.41 15.27
N ALA A 702 -11.23 -1.02 16.35
CA ALA A 702 -11.43 0.40 16.67
C ALA A 702 -10.11 1.14 16.92
N LEU A 703 -9.15 0.53 17.61
CA LEU A 703 -7.82 1.12 17.82
C LEU A 703 -7.08 1.30 16.48
N LYS A 704 -7.18 0.34 15.55
CA LYS A 704 -6.63 0.48 14.20
C LYS A 704 -7.30 1.62 13.43
N ALA A 705 -8.63 1.73 13.50
CA ALA A 705 -9.37 2.83 12.87
C ALA A 705 -8.97 4.20 13.45
N ALA A 706 -8.81 4.31 14.77
CA ALA A 706 -8.33 5.53 15.42
C ALA A 706 -6.91 5.92 14.96
N TYR A 707 -6.00 4.96 14.84
CA TYR A 707 -4.65 5.23 14.30
C TYR A 707 -4.70 5.64 12.82
N LEU A 708 -5.56 5.03 12.00
CA LEU A 708 -5.73 5.41 10.60
C LEU A 708 -6.31 6.82 10.45
N SER A 709 -7.24 7.21 11.33
CA SER A 709 -7.79 8.56 11.39
C SER A 709 -6.72 9.61 11.69
N ILE A 710 -5.87 9.34 12.70
CA ILE A 710 -4.75 10.24 13.03
C ILE A 710 -3.75 10.28 11.88
N ALA A 711 -3.47 9.14 11.25
CA ALA A 711 -2.53 9.07 10.13
C ALA A 711 -3.02 9.87 8.92
N SER A 712 -4.29 9.74 8.52
CA SER A 712 -4.86 10.54 7.43
C SER A 712 -4.88 12.02 7.78
N ALA A 713 -5.26 12.39 9.02
CA ALA A 713 -5.20 13.77 9.48
C ALA A 713 -3.78 14.35 9.46
N CYS A 714 -2.75 13.58 9.82
CA CYS A 714 -1.35 14.02 9.72
C CYS A 714 -0.96 14.31 8.25
N VAL A 715 -1.38 13.46 7.31
CA VAL A 715 -1.13 13.69 5.87
C VAL A 715 -1.83 14.99 5.41
N VAL A 716 -3.11 15.15 5.75
CA VAL A 716 -3.87 16.37 5.43
C VAL A 716 -3.21 17.61 6.06
N SER A 717 -2.73 17.50 7.30
CA SER A 717 -2.05 18.58 8.03
C SER A 717 -0.74 18.98 7.37
N ILE A 718 0.11 18.00 7.02
CA ILE A 718 1.39 18.26 6.35
C ILE A 718 1.15 18.95 5.00
N ILE A 719 0.21 18.44 4.20
CA ILE A 719 -0.14 19.07 2.92
C ILE A 719 -0.68 20.50 3.15
N GLY A 720 -1.53 20.70 4.14
CA GLY A 720 -2.09 22.01 4.50
C GLY A 720 -1.02 23.01 4.94
N ILE A 721 -0.06 22.58 5.75
CA ILE A 721 1.10 23.39 6.19
C ILE A 721 1.97 23.77 4.99
N LEU A 722 2.30 22.81 4.13
CA LEU A 722 3.13 23.09 2.96
C LEU A 722 2.41 24.00 1.96
N GLN A 723 1.10 23.83 1.81
CA GLN A 723 0.26 24.71 0.99
C GLN A 723 0.25 26.14 1.54
N SER A 724 -0.04 26.32 2.84
CA SER A 724 -0.18 27.65 3.45
C SER A 724 1.14 28.42 3.45
N LEU A 725 2.27 27.71 3.52
CA LEU A 725 3.62 28.29 3.40
C LEU A 725 4.11 28.44 1.95
N GLY A 726 3.34 28.00 0.94
CA GLY A 726 3.73 28.11 -0.47
C GLY A 726 4.93 27.23 -0.88
N LEU A 727 5.20 26.14 -0.16
CA LEU A 727 6.40 25.31 -0.35
C LEU A 727 6.18 24.19 -1.38
N PHE A 728 7.26 23.81 -2.08
CA PHE A 728 7.35 22.63 -2.96
C PHE A 728 6.29 22.54 -4.08
N GLY A 729 5.66 23.66 -4.47
CA GLY A 729 4.62 23.68 -5.49
C GLY A 729 3.31 22.99 -5.08
N VAL A 730 3.10 22.75 -3.77
CA VAL A 730 1.88 22.11 -3.25
C VAL A 730 0.58 22.84 -3.65
N PRO A 731 0.50 24.19 -3.65
CA PRO A 731 -0.70 24.89 -4.13
C PRO A 731 -1.06 24.53 -5.58
N LYS A 732 -0.07 24.47 -6.47
CA LYS A 732 -0.25 24.06 -7.88
C LYS A 732 -0.69 22.60 -7.99
N LEU A 733 -0.12 21.71 -7.17
CA LEU A 733 -0.49 20.29 -7.11
C LEU A 733 -1.96 20.11 -6.73
N LEU A 734 -2.41 20.84 -5.71
CA LEU A 734 -3.81 20.78 -5.27
C LEU A 734 -4.77 21.32 -6.33
N GLY A 735 -4.36 22.34 -7.10
CA GLY A 735 -5.16 22.91 -8.19
C GLY A 735 -5.61 21.88 -9.24
N LEU A 736 -4.81 20.83 -9.48
CA LEU A 736 -5.04 19.85 -10.54
C LEU A 736 -6.24 18.92 -10.29
N LEU A 737 -6.56 18.65 -9.01
CA LEU A 737 -7.61 17.69 -8.64
C LEU A 737 -8.63 18.25 -7.64
N TYR A 738 -8.27 19.28 -6.89
CA TYR A 738 -9.05 19.82 -5.78
C TYR A 738 -9.59 21.24 -6.04
N ALA A 739 -9.44 21.78 -7.26
CA ALA A 739 -10.06 23.04 -7.70
C ALA A 739 -10.49 23.06 -9.18
N PRO A 740 -11.47 22.25 -9.61
CA PRO A 740 -12.11 22.45 -10.91
C PRO A 740 -13.14 23.59 -10.86
N PHE A 741 -13.31 24.34 -11.95
CA PHE A 741 -14.21 25.49 -12.14
C PHE A 741 -13.71 26.87 -11.63
N GLY A 742 -12.49 27.26 -11.98
CA GLY A 742 -12.09 28.69 -12.01
C GLY A 742 -11.74 29.34 -10.66
N ALA A 743 -11.80 28.60 -9.55
CA ALA A 743 -11.44 29.09 -8.21
C ALA A 743 -9.97 28.86 -7.83
N GLU A 744 -9.04 28.87 -8.79
CA GLU A 744 -7.60 28.64 -8.54
C GLU A 744 -7.02 29.63 -7.52
N ARG A 745 -7.56 30.87 -7.49
CA ARG A 745 -7.17 31.88 -6.51
C ARG A 745 -7.38 31.41 -5.07
N VAL A 746 -8.42 30.64 -4.78
CA VAL A 746 -8.77 30.15 -3.42
C VAL A 746 -7.69 29.25 -2.82
N LEU A 747 -6.96 28.49 -3.65
CA LEU A 747 -5.86 27.64 -3.19
C LEU A 747 -4.54 28.41 -2.98
N SER A 748 -4.47 29.67 -3.43
CA SER A 748 -3.28 30.53 -3.37
C SER A 748 -3.33 31.59 -2.26
N ILE A 749 -4.44 31.74 -1.52
CA ILE A 749 -4.66 32.79 -0.49
C ILE A 749 -3.93 32.50 0.85
N GLY A 750 -2.81 31.80 0.82
CA GLY A 750 -2.02 31.47 2.02
C GLY A 750 -2.77 30.64 3.08
N ARG A 751 -3.85 29.93 2.70
CA ARG A 751 -4.63 29.05 3.59
C ARG A 751 -4.41 27.58 3.26
N GLY A 752 -4.23 26.76 4.30
CA GLY A 752 -4.09 25.31 4.18
C GLY A 752 -5.44 24.60 4.01
N SER A 753 -6.06 24.71 2.84
CA SER A 753 -7.31 23.98 2.50
C SER A 753 -7.09 22.49 2.22
N SER A 754 -5.85 22.11 1.91
CA SER A 754 -5.35 20.74 1.70
C SER A 754 -6.26 19.91 0.75
N THR A 755 -6.29 18.59 0.93
CA THR A 755 -7.12 17.64 0.16
C THR A 755 -8.62 17.73 0.47
N LEU A 756 -9.04 18.62 1.37
CA LEU A 756 -10.45 18.88 1.66
C LEU A 756 -11.02 20.07 0.89
N ALA A 757 -10.16 20.85 0.22
CA ALA A 757 -10.52 22.05 -0.52
C ALA A 757 -11.38 23.05 0.29
N LEU A 758 -11.24 23.02 1.63
CA LEU A 758 -11.90 23.93 2.56
C LEU A 758 -11.05 24.04 3.83
N ALA A 759 -10.51 25.23 4.11
CA ALA A 759 -9.62 25.46 5.25
C ALA A 759 -10.29 25.13 6.59
N ALA A 760 -11.53 25.56 6.79
CA ALA A 760 -12.28 25.26 8.01
C ALA A 760 -12.51 23.75 8.22
N ALA A 761 -12.67 22.96 7.15
CA ALA A 761 -12.77 21.50 7.26
C ALA A 761 -11.44 20.84 7.65
N VAL A 762 -10.30 21.37 7.17
CA VAL A 762 -8.96 20.91 7.58
C VAL A 762 -8.75 21.18 9.06
N ALA A 763 -9.06 22.39 9.51
CA ALA A 763 -9.00 22.77 10.91
C ALA A 763 -9.79 21.82 11.81
N ASP A 764 -11.06 21.58 11.47
CA ASP A 764 -11.92 20.67 12.23
C ASP A 764 -11.37 19.25 12.30
N LEU A 765 -10.92 18.70 11.17
CA LEU A 765 -10.30 17.38 11.12
C LEU A 765 -9.05 17.31 12.02
N CYS A 766 -8.24 18.37 11.99
CA CYS A 766 -7.05 18.50 12.81
C CYS A 766 -7.40 18.55 14.30
N ILE A 767 -8.40 19.33 14.71
CA ILE A 767 -8.85 19.45 16.10
C ILE A 767 -9.39 18.09 16.61
N ILE A 768 -10.23 17.41 15.83
CA ILE A 768 -10.75 16.08 16.19
C ILE A 768 -9.59 15.10 16.46
N ASN A 769 -8.62 15.05 15.54
CA ASN A 769 -7.52 14.09 15.63
C ASN A 769 -6.44 14.50 16.62
N LEU A 770 -6.29 15.79 16.92
CA LEU A 770 -5.50 16.32 18.02
C LEU A 770 -6.05 15.79 19.36
N CYS A 771 -7.35 15.96 19.60
CA CYS A 771 -8.00 15.45 20.80
C CYS A 771 -7.91 13.91 20.90
N LEU A 772 -8.06 13.20 19.78
CA LEU A 772 -7.92 11.75 19.72
C LEU A 772 -6.49 11.28 20.01
N ALA A 773 -5.48 11.96 19.47
CA ALA A 773 -4.07 11.67 19.72
C ALA A 773 -3.70 11.90 21.19
N ILE A 774 -4.14 13.02 21.78
CA ILE A 774 -3.97 13.30 23.22
C ILE A 774 -4.69 12.24 24.06
N GLY A 775 -5.94 11.90 23.73
CA GLY A 775 -6.68 10.84 24.43
C GLY A 775 -5.96 9.50 24.38
N LEU A 776 -5.42 9.11 23.21
CA LEU A 776 -4.65 7.87 23.10
C LEU A 776 -3.33 7.92 23.88
N LEU A 777 -2.66 9.07 23.96
CA LEU A 777 -1.47 9.25 24.81
C LEU A 777 -1.77 9.08 26.30
N LEU A 778 -2.95 9.54 26.74
CA LEU A 778 -3.39 9.43 28.13
C LEU A 778 -3.81 8.00 28.48
N TYR A 779 -4.59 7.36 27.62
CA TYR A 779 -5.25 6.08 27.95
C TYR A 779 -4.56 4.84 27.36
N THR A 780 -3.52 4.99 26.52
CA THR A 780 -2.85 3.85 25.86
C THR A 780 -1.31 3.96 25.93
N LYS A 781 -0.64 2.86 26.32
CA LYS A 781 0.84 2.80 26.37
C LYS A 781 1.52 2.52 25.02
N ARG A 782 0.72 2.25 23.98
CA ARG A 782 1.17 1.79 22.67
C ARG A 782 1.44 2.95 21.72
N HIS A 783 2.53 2.89 20.96
CA HIS A 783 2.90 3.87 19.93
C HIS A 783 3.02 5.33 20.42
N ARG A 784 3.36 5.56 21.71
CA ARG A 784 3.45 6.90 22.31
C ARG A 784 4.34 7.88 21.53
N ARG A 785 5.49 7.43 21.00
CA ARG A 785 6.39 8.31 20.22
C ARG A 785 5.73 8.83 18.95
N TRP A 786 5.01 7.96 18.23
CA TRP A 786 4.30 8.34 17.01
C TRP A 786 3.12 9.26 17.34
N LEU A 787 2.35 8.95 18.39
CA LEU A 787 1.26 9.81 18.85
C LEU A 787 1.76 11.18 19.32
N ALA A 788 2.90 11.23 20.01
CA ALA A 788 3.52 12.48 20.44
C ALA A 788 4.00 13.34 19.27
N ALA A 789 4.42 12.72 18.16
CA ALA A 789 4.75 13.44 16.92
C ALA A 789 3.48 13.91 16.17
N ALA A 790 2.38 13.17 16.24
CA ALA A 790 1.12 13.54 15.59
C ALA A 790 0.47 14.80 16.20
N VAL A 791 0.62 15.02 17.51
CA VAL A 791 0.07 16.18 18.23
C VAL A 791 0.53 17.52 17.62
N PRO A 792 1.84 17.84 17.51
CA PRO A 792 2.29 19.08 16.89
C PRO A 792 1.91 19.17 15.41
N ILE A 793 1.93 18.05 14.67
CA ILE A 793 1.55 18.04 13.25
C ILE A 793 0.09 18.49 13.06
N CYS A 794 -0.85 17.89 13.80
CA CYS A 794 -2.26 18.28 13.73
C CYS A 794 -2.47 19.72 14.22
N MET A 795 -1.76 20.14 15.27
CA MET A 795 -1.89 21.49 15.81
C MET A 795 -1.39 22.55 14.82
N PHE A 796 -0.24 22.32 14.19
CA PHE A 796 0.30 23.20 13.15
C PHE A 796 -0.57 23.16 11.89
N GLY A 797 -1.16 22.00 11.55
CA GLY A 797 -2.14 21.88 10.48
C GLY A 797 -3.39 22.73 10.72
N ALA A 798 -3.90 22.75 11.96
CA ALA A 798 -5.03 23.60 12.35
C ALA A 798 -4.66 25.10 12.22
N LEU A 799 -3.50 25.51 12.71
CA LEU A 799 -3.03 26.90 12.57
C LEU A 799 -2.80 27.27 11.09
N GLY A 800 -2.23 26.36 10.30
CA GLY A 800 -1.98 26.53 8.87
C GLY A 800 -3.25 26.65 8.02
N ALA A 801 -4.41 26.22 8.52
CA ALA A 801 -5.69 26.48 7.87
C ALA A 801 -5.99 27.99 7.78
N GLY A 802 -5.47 28.80 8.71
CA GLY A 802 -5.55 30.27 8.62
C GLY A 802 -6.97 30.83 8.83
N GLU A 803 -7.78 30.21 9.68
CA GLU A 803 -9.11 30.68 10.09
C GLU A 803 -9.11 31.08 11.57
N PHE A 804 -9.70 32.24 11.91
CA PHE A 804 -9.78 32.71 13.31
C PHE A 804 -10.61 31.78 14.20
N SER A 805 -11.71 31.25 13.67
CA SER A 805 -12.56 30.29 14.37
C SER A 805 -11.77 29.04 14.79
N THR A 806 -10.73 28.65 14.04
CA THR A 806 -9.92 27.46 14.34
C THR A 806 -9.17 27.58 15.66
N VAL A 807 -8.59 28.76 15.95
CA VAL A 807 -7.87 28.98 17.21
C VAL A 807 -8.84 28.87 18.39
N ILE A 808 -10.02 29.48 18.26
CA ILE A 808 -11.09 29.44 19.27
C ILE A 808 -11.55 27.98 19.50
N GLY A 809 -11.86 27.26 18.42
CA GLY A 809 -12.29 25.86 18.49
C GLY A 809 -11.23 24.93 19.08
N MET A 810 -9.96 25.13 18.70
CA MET A 810 -8.84 24.34 19.22
C MET A 810 -8.63 24.60 20.72
N LEU A 811 -8.64 25.86 21.17
CA LEU A 811 -8.51 26.20 22.59
C LEU A 811 -9.68 25.63 23.40
N ALA A 812 -10.91 25.76 22.91
CA ALA A 812 -12.09 25.18 23.54
C ALA A 812 -11.99 23.64 23.64
N ALA A 813 -11.58 22.97 22.57
CA ALA A 813 -11.42 21.52 22.55
C ALA A 813 -10.32 21.05 23.54
N VAL A 814 -9.16 21.72 23.56
CA VAL A 814 -8.06 21.42 24.49
C VAL A 814 -8.48 21.69 25.94
N PHE A 815 -9.22 22.78 26.19
CA PHE A 815 -9.77 23.08 27.51
C PHE A 815 -10.70 21.96 28.00
N VAL A 816 -11.61 21.48 27.16
CA VAL A 816 -12.49 20.35 27.50
C VAL A 816 -11.69 19.06 27.71
N VAL A 817 -10.64 18.82 26.91
CA VAL A 817 -9.72 17.69 27.13
C VAL A 817 -9.10 17.76 28.52
N VAL A 818 -8.57 18.91 28.93
CA VAL A 818 -7.96 19.11 30.25
C VAL A 818 -8.99 18.93 31.37
N LEU A 819 -10.18 19.51 31.23
CA LEU A 819 -11.26 19.44 32.22
C LEU A 819 -11.78 18.00 32.43
N VAL A 820 -12.00 17.28 31.32
CA VAL A 820 -12.57 15.92 31.38
C VAL A 820 -11.55 14.89 31.84
N SER A 821 -10.29 15.00 31.38
CA SER A 821 -9.22 14.07 31.74
C SER A 821 -8.54 14.39 33.09
N ARG A 822 -8.76 15.60 33.63
CA ARG A 822 -8.08 16.16 34.83
C ARG A 822 -6.55 16.19 34.70
N ALA A 823 -6.03 16.15 33.48
CA ALA A 823 -4.60 16.13 33.20
C ALA A 823 -4.03 17.57 33.06
N TYR A 824 -4.10 18.37 34.13
CA TYR A 824 -3.67 19.79 34.12
C TYR A 824 -2.22 20.00 33.67
N ARG A 825 -1.34 19.00 33.86
CA ARG A 825 0.04 19.03 33.35
C ARG A 825 0.12 19.16 31.82
N LEU A 826 -0.91 18.78 31.08
CA LEU A 826 -0.98 18.97 29.62
C LEU A 826 -0.96 20.45 29.24
N ALA A 827 -1.53 21.34 30.06
CA ALA A 827 -1.51 22.78 29.80
C ALA A 827 -0.07 23.32 29.74
N GLY A 828 0.82 22.82 30.59
CA GLY A 828 2.24 23.19 30.59
C GLY A 828 2.99 22.79 29.31
N TYR A 829 2.58 21.70 28.64
CA TYR A 829 3.15 21.30 27.34
C TYR A 829 2.48 21.99 26.15
N ALA A 830 1.20 22.36 26.29
CA ALA A 830 0.44 23.01 25.24
C ALA A 830 0.96 24.42 24.94
N VAL A 831 1.36 25.18 25.99
CA VAL A 831 1.81 26.57 25.82
C VAL A 831 3.08 26.70 24.97
N PRO A 832 4.21 26.01 25.26
CA PRO A 832 5.40 26.09 24.41
C PRO A 832 5.15 25.58 22.99
N LEU A 833 4.30 24.55 22.84
CA LEU A 833 3.96 24.01 21.54
C LEU A 833 3.18 25.04 20.72
N LEU A 834 2.16 25.68 21.31
CA LEU A 834 1.37 26.73 20.68
C LEU A 834 2.24 27.93 20.27
N LEU A 835 3.18 28.35 21.12
CA LEU A 835 4.15 29.39 20.78
C LEU A 835 5.01 28.99 19.59
N LEU A 836 5.56 27.78 19.59
CA LEU A 836 6.32 27.26 18.45
C LEU A 836 5.46 27.21 17.18
N GLY A 837 4.21 26.76 17.28
CA GLY A 837 3.27 26.73 16.16
C GLY A 837 2.96 28.12 15.63
N GLY A 838 2.80 29.11 16.51
CA GLY A 838 2.62 30.52 16.17
C GLY A 838 3.83 31.10 15.44
N ILE A 839 5.05 30.72 15.84
CA ILE A 839 6.29 31.13 15.16
C ILE A 839 6.38 30.50 13.77
N VAL A 840 6.22 29.17 13.67
CA VAL A 840 6.36 28.45 12.39
C VAL A 840 5.27 28.88 11.40
N MET A 841 4.04 29.11 11.87
CA MET A 841 2.91 29.55 11.04
C MET A 841 2.75 31.08 11.00
N TRP A 842 3.75 31.86 11.46
CA TRP A 842 3.65 33.32 11.51
C TRP A 842 3.26 33.96 10.18
N PRO A 843 3.81 33.57 9.00
CA PRO A 843 3.42 34.17 7.72
C PRO A 843 1.91 34.06 7.43
N VAL A 844 1.30 32.96 7.87
CA VAL A 844 -0.15 32.71 7.71
C VAL A 844 -0.95 33.57 8.69
N ILE A 845 -0.47 33.68 9.94
CA ILE A 845 -1.13 34.43 11.02
C ILE A 845 -1.07 35.94 10.73
N GLU A 846 0.09 36.45 10.34
CA GLU A 846 0.33 37.86 10.00
C GLU A 846 -0.64 38.33 8.92
N THR A 847 -0.76 37.57 7.83
CA THR A 847 -1.69 37.87 6.73
C THR A 847 -3.14 38.00 7.22
N ARG A 848 -3.53 37.28 8.28
CA ARG A 848 -4.87 37.33 8.86
C ARG A 848 -5.06 38.51 9.82
N LEU A 849 -4.01 38.90 10.53
CA LEU A 849 -4.04 40.08 11.41
C LEU A 849 -4.14 41.38 10.62
N LEU A 850 -3.66 41.44 9.38
CA LEU A 850 -3.85 42.59 8.48
C LEU A 850 -5.35 42.95 8.29
N GLY A 851 -6.25 41.97 8.36
CA GLY A 851 -7.70 42.20 8.24
C GLY A 851 -8.33 43.00 9.39
N PHE A 852 -7.60 43.24 10.50
CA PHE A 852 -8.06 44.08 11.61
C PHE A 852 -7.79 45.57 11.41
N GLN A 853 -7.19 45.97 10.28
CA GLN A 853 -6.91 47.37 9.97
C GLN A 853 -8.14 48.17 9.48
N SER A 854 -9.35 47.61 9.58
CA SER A 854 -10.58 48.31 9.18
C SER A 854 -10.88 49.50 10.09
N ALA A 855 -11.58 50.50 9.57
CA ALA A 855 -12.00 51.69 10.32
C ALA A 855 -12.88 51.39 11.54
N SER A 856 -13.50 50.19 11.60
CA SER A 856 -14.37 49.76 12.70
C SER A 856 -13.63 49.03 13.82
N GLY A 857 -12.35 48.68 13.62
CA GLY A 857 -11.57 47.81 14.52
C GLY A 857 -11.99 46.33 14.51
N LEU A 858 -13.05 45.97 13.76
CA LEU A 858 -13.45 44.59 13.52
C LEU A 858 -12.92 44.08 12.16
N PRO A 859 -12.72 42.77 11.98
CA PRO A 859 -12.33 42.23 10.68
C PRO A 859 -13.35 42.55 9.59
N ASP A 860 -12.90 42.97 8.40
CA ASP A 860 -13.79 43.23 7.26
C ASP A 860 -14.68 42.03 6.91
N SER A 861 -14.14 40.82 7.08
CA SER A 861 -14.88 39.57 6.87
C SER A 861 -16.09 39.43 7.81
N TRP A 862 -16.02 39.95 9.04
CA TRP A 862 -17.13 39.89 9.99
C TRP A 862 -18.22 40.90 9.65
N ILE A 863 -17.83 42.09 9.18
CA ILE A 863 -18.75 43.13 8.73
C ILE A 863 -19.53 42.64 7.50
N VAL A 864 -18.82 42.05 6.52
CA VAL A 864 -19.44 41.47 5.32
C VAL A 864 -20.40 40.34 5.69
N ARG A 865 -20.00 39.42 6.59
CA ARG A 865 -20.87 38.35 7.11
C ARG A 865 -22.15 38.88 7.73
N LEU A 866 -22.04 39.86 8.62
CA LEU A 866 -23.19 40.46 9.29
C LEU A 866 -24.11 41.16 8.29
N ARG A 867 -23.54 41.90 7.33
CA ARG A 867 -24.30 42.53 6.25
C ARG A 867 -25.04 41.50 5.41
N ASN A 868 -24.39 40.40 5.04
CA ASN A 868 -24.99 39.32 4.26
C ASN A 868 -26.17 38.67 5.01
N LEU A 869 -26.02 38.41 6.31
CA LEU A 869 -27.09 37.89 7.16
C LEU A 869 -28.28 38.85 7.24
N ASN A 870 -28.03 40.14 7.51
CA ASN A 870 -29.06 41.16 7.62
C ASN A 870 -29.80 41.42 6.29
N THR A 871 -29.10 41.29 5.16
CA THR A 871 -29.65 41.62 3.84
C THR A 871 -30.41 40.46 3.24
N TYR A 872 -29.83 39.25 3.24
CA TYR A 872 -30.36 38.13 2.45
C TYR A 872 -31.14 37.10 3.28
N PHE A 873 -30.78 36.89 4.55
CA PHE A 873 -31.27 35.74 5.32
C PHE A 873 -32.27 36.09 6.41
N LEU A 874 -31.94 37.04 7.30
CA LEU A 874 -32.78 37.37 8.45
C LEU A 874 -34.18 37.86 8.07
N PRO A 875 -34.37 38.73 7.04
CA PRO A 875 -35.71 39.18 6.64
C PRO A 875 -36.62 38.02 6.23
N GLN A 876 -36.09 37.08 5.43
CA GLN A 876 -36.84 35.91 4.99
C GLN A 876 -37.12 34.93 6.14
N LEU A 877 -36.21 34.81 7.11
CA LEU A 877 -36.42 33.98 8.29
C LEU A 877 -37.52 34.54 9.22
N SER A 878 -37.61 35.87 9.32
CA SER A 878 -38.63 36.55 10.11
C SER A 878 -40.03 36.55 9.46
N ALA A 879 -40.10 36.39 8.14
CA ALA A 879 -41.35 36.34 7.40
C ALA A 879 -42.10 35.00 7.60
N ASP A 880 -43.43 35.01 7.49
CA ASP A 880 -44.32 33.84 7.38
C ASP A 880 -44.10 32.72 8.41
N HIS A 881 -43.67 33.05 9.63
CA HIS A 881 -43.30 32.06 10.65
C HIS A 881 -42.24 31.04 10.16
N ASN A 882 -41.36 31.45 9.23
CA ASN A 882 -40.34 30.57 8.67
C ASN A 882 -39.36 30.08 9.74
N TRP A 883 -39.16 30.82 10.84
CA TRP A 883 -38.38 30.37 12.00
C TRP A 883 -38.90 29.07 12.64
N LEU A 884 -40.17 28.70 12.46
CA LEU A 884 -40.77 27.48 13.04
C LEU A 884 -40.39 26.21 12.26
N PHE A 885 -40.35 26.25 10.93
CA PHE A 885 -40.14 25.05 10.08
C PHE A 885 -39.04 25.22 9.02
N GLY A 886 -38.32 26.33 9.04
CA GLY A 886 -37.32 26.69 8.03
C GLY A 886 -37.91 27.42 6.84
N VAL A 887 -37.00 27.99 6.06
CA VAL A 887 -37.24 28.62 4.76
C VAL A 887 -37.06 27.57 3.66
N ARG A 888 -35.87 26.96 3.58
CA ARG A 888 -35.50 25.90 2.63
C ARG A 888 -34.17 25.22 3.02
N PRO A 889 -33.90 23.97 2.58
CA PRO A 889 -32.62 23.30 2.83
C PRO A 889 -31.39 23.97 2.21
N SER A 890 -31.53 24.62 1.04
CA SER A 890 -30.40 25.29 0.40
C SER A 890 -29.78 26.36 1.31
N ALA A 891 -28.48 26.26 1.55
CA ALA A 891 -27.73 27.19 2.38
C ALA A 891 -27.14 28.39 1.61
N ARG A 892 -27.64 28.65 0.39
CA ARG A 892 -27.21 29.77 -0.46
C ARG A 892 -28.38 30.43 -1.17
N VAL A 893 -28.23 31.71 -1.46
CA VAL A 893 -29.22 32.57 -2.15
C VAL A 893 -28.51 33.30 -3.30
N PRO A 894 -29.15 33.47 -4.47
CA PRO A 894 -28.52 34.16 -5.61
C PRO A 894 -28.34 35.65 -5.30
N ALA A 895 -27.20 36.21 -5.69
CA ALA A 895 -26.88 37.63 -5.53
C ALA A 895 -26.15 38.15 -6.77
N SER A 896 -26.80 39.06 -7.51
CA SER A 896 -26.34 39.56 -8.81
C SER A 896 -25.07 40.41 -8.79
N HIS A 897 -24.62 40.84 -7.61
CA HIS A 897 -23.47 41.75 -7.42
C HIS A 897 -22.27 41.11 -6.70
N GLU A 898 -22.32 39.81 -6.43
CA GLU A 898 -21.24 39.06 -5.75
C GLU A 898 -20.39 38.28 -6.76
N GLU A 899 -19.10 38.12 -6.49
CA GLU A 899 -18.10 37.53 -7.39
C GLU A 899 -18.47 36.11 -7.88
N PHE A 900 -19.23 35.37 -7.07
CA PHE A 900 -19.68 34.00 -7.38
C PHE A 900 -21.16 33.90 -7.79
N GLY A 901 -21.89 35.02 -7.83
CA GLY A 901 -23.33 35.04 -8.10
C GLY A 901 -24.22 34.48 -6.97
N TRP A 902 -23.62 34.08 -5.84
CA TRP A 902 -24.29 33.48 -4.69
C TRP A 902 -23.73 34.01 -3.37
N VAL A 903 -24.59 34.06 -2.35
CA VAL A 903 -24.23 34.31 -0.95
C VAL A 903 -24.57 33.07 -0.12
N TRP A 904 -23.63 32.60 0.68
CA TRP A 904 -23.81 31.46 1.60
C TRP A 904 -24.18 31.92 3.02
N ILE A 905 -24.87 31.06 3.77
CA ILE A 905 -25.13 31.29 5.20
C ILE A 905 -23.85 31.05 6.00
N GLU A 906 -23.18 32.14 6.35
CA GLU A 906 -21.99 32.15 7.22
C GLU A 906 -22.39 32.36 8.69
N SER A 907 -23.32 31.52 9.18
CA SER A 907 -23.65 31.36 10.60
C SER A 907 -24.35 30.03 10.82
N GLY A 908 -23.77 29.16 11.64
CA GLY A 908 -24.28 27.80 11.85
C GLY A 908 -25.65 27.76 12.53
N TYR A 909 -25.90 28.61 13.53
CA TYR A 909 -27.22 28.65 14.20
C TYR A 909 -28.32 29.24 13.32
N VAL A 910 -28.00 30.28 12.54
CA VAL A 910 -28.94 30.82 11.55
C VAL A 910 -29.20 29.76 10.47
N TRP A 911 -28.18 29.01 10.06
CA TRP A 911 -28.35 27.90 9.11
C TRP A 911 -29.30 26.81 9.63
N LEU A 912 -29.25 26.45 10.93
CA LEU A 912 -30.20 25.51 11.53
C LEU A 912 -31.64 26.04 11.49
N LEU A 913 -31.84 27.32 11.84
CA LEU A 913 -33.17 27.93 11.79
C LEU A 913 -33.68 28.09 10.36
N TRP A 914 -32.81 28.45 9.42
CA TRP A 914 -33.11 28.57 8.00
C TRP A 914 -33.47 27.22 7.38
N GLY A 915 -32.69 26.18 7.65
CA GLY A 915 -32.86 24.88 7.01
C GLY A 915 -34.11 24.14 7.47
N GLY A 916 -34.41 24.16 8.76
CA GLY A 916 -35.50 23.37 9.34
C GLY A 916 -36.10 23.92 10.62
N GLY A 917 -35.89 25.19 10.91
CA GLY A 917 -36.53 25.92 12.02
C GLY A 917 -36.15 25.41 13.40
N ILE A 918 -37.02 25.69 14.37
CA ILE A 918 -36.89 25.23 15.75
C ILE A 918 -36.70 23.71 15.86
N PRO A 919 -37.42 22.84 15.12
CA PRO A 919 -37.23 21.39 15.19
C PRO A 919 -35.79 20.97 14.87
N LEU A 920 -35.18 21.56 13.85
CA LEU A 920 -33.79 21.26 13.49
C LEU A 920 -32.81 21.78 14.55
N LEU A 921 -33.02 23.01 15.04
CA LEU A 921 -32.21 23.56 16.14
C LEU A 921 -32.31 22.69 17.41
N ALA A 922 -33.52 22.26 17.78
CA ALA A 922 -33.75 21.38 18.92
C ALA A 922 -33.08 20.00 18.73
N ALA A 923 -33.15 19.42 17.53
CA ALA A 923 -32.46 18.18 17.20
C ALA A 923 -30.93 18.33 17.31
N TYR A 924 -30.38 19.47 16.89
CA TYR A 924 -28.97 19.79 17.05
C TYR A 924 -28.56 19.92 18.52
N LEU A 925 -29.28 20.71 19.31
CA LEU A 925 -29.01 20.86 20.75
C LEU A 925 -29.11 19.52 21.48
N TRP A 926 -30.09 18.69 21.12
CA TRP A 926 -30.22 17.34 21.66
C TRP A 926 -29.00 16.48 21.30
N TRP A 927 -28.54 16.53 20.04
CA TRP A 927 -27.33 15.84 19.60
C TRP A 927 -26.06 16.32 20.34
N VAL A 928 -25.90 17.63 20.56
CA VAL A 928 -24.78 18.21 21.32
C VAL A 928 -24.78 17.68 22.75
N VAL A 929 -25.91 17.76 23.44
CA VAL A 929 -26.04 17.29 24.84
C VAL A 929 -25.75 15.80 24.93
N VAL A 930 -26.30 15.00 24.01
CA VAL A 930 -26.06 13.55 23.97
C VAL A 930 -24.60 13.24 23.67
N GLY A 931 -23.99 13.91 22.71
CA GLY A 931 -22.59 13.71 22.30
C GLY A 931 -21.62 14.01 23.44
N ILE A 932 -21.77 15.16 24.10
CA ILE A 932 -20.92 15.57 25.23
C ILE A 932 -21.11 14.62 26.40
N ARG A 933 -22.36 14.35 26.84
CA ARG A 933 -22.61 13.47 27.99
C ARG A 933 -22.05 12.08 27.77
N ARG A 934 -22.34 11.46 26.62
CA ARG A 934 -21.85 10.11 26.29
C ARG A 934 -20.34 10.07 26.10
N GLY A 935 -19.74 11.12 25.55
CA GLY A 935 -18.29 11.24 25.43
C GLY A 935 -17.60 11.33 26.78
N ILE A 936 -18.10 12.18 27.70
CA ILE A 936 -17.58 12.31 29.08
C ILE A 936 -17.74 11.00 29.85
N ASP A 937 -18.91 10.36 29.76
CA ASP A 937 -19.17 9.08 30.43
C ASP A 937 -18.17 8.02 29.98
N ALA A 938 -17.94 7.89 28.67
CA ALA A 938 -16.97 6.94 28.14
C ALA A 938 -15.52 7.29 28.50
N ALA A 939 -15.15 8.58 28.47
CA ALA A 939 -13.82 9.04 28.87
C ALA A 939 -13.51 8.71 30.34
N ARG A 940 -14.52 8.77 31.22
CA ARG A 940 -14.37 8.53 32.66
C ARG A 940 -14.55 7.07 33.08
N ARG A 941 -15.40 6.31 32.39
CA ARG A 941 -15.81 4.96 32.82
C ARG A 941 -15.17 3.83 32.00
N SER A 942 -14.74 4.09 30.77
CA SER A 942 -14.08 3.09 29.92
C SER A 942 -12.57 3.20 29.98
N THR A 943 -11.87 2.27 29.31
CA THR A 943 -10.39 2.27 29.22
C THR A 943 -9.88 2.15 27.79
N GLY A 944 -8.62 2.52 27.57
CA GLY A 944 -7.95 2.39 26.28
C GLY A 944 -8.57 3.25 25.18
N VAL A 945 -8.84 2.65 24.01
CA VAL A 945 -9.34 3.37 22.83
C VAL A 945 -10.72 3.98 23.04
N ILE A 946 -11.60 3.33 23.82
CA ILE A 946 -12.98 3.83 24.03
C ILE A 946 -12.95 5.12 24.84
N ALA A 947 -12.11 5.19 25.88
CA ALA A 947 -11.91 6.41 26.67
C ALA A 947 -11.30 7.53 25.83
N ALA A 948 -10.31 7.22 25.00
CA ALA A 948 -9.69 8.19 24.09
C ALA A 948 -10.68 8.75 23.07
N VAL A 949 -11.51 7.89 22.46
CA VAL A 949 -12.56 8.29 21.52
C VAL A 949 -13.65 9.10 22.22
N GLY A 950 -14.08 8.69 23.43
CA GLY A 950 -15.04 9.44 24.23
C GLY A 950 -14.55 10.85 24.57
N LEU A 951 -13.27 10.98 24.94
CA LEU A 951 -12.65 12.27 25.22
C LEU A 951 -12.62 13.17 23.97
N ALA A 952 -12.23 12.60 22.81
CA ALA A 952 -12.19 13.34 21.54
C ALA A 952 -13.59 13.79 21.09
N VAL A 953 -14.60 12.93 21.21
CA VAL A 953 -15.99 13.27 20.89
C VAL A 953 -16.50 14.37 21.81
N ALA A 954 -16.31 14.26 23.14
CA ALA A 954 -16.77 15.29 24.07
C ALA A 954 -16.11 16.65 23.79
N ALA A 955 -14.80 16.66 23.58
CA ALA A 955 -14.04 17.87 23.29
C ALA A 955 -14.46 18.53 21.98
N TYR A 956 -14.56 17.74 20.90
CA TYR A 956 -14.91 18.31 19.61
C TYR A 956 -16.39 18.69 19.50
N VAL A 957 -17.33 17.93 20.07
CA VAL A 957 -18.75 18.32 20.03
C VAL A 957 -18.97 19.63 20.80
N ALA A 958 -18.27 19.83 21.92
CA ALA A 958 -18.29 21.10 22.64
C ALA A 958 -17.66 22.24 21.81
N ALA A 959 -16.51 22.00 21.18
CA ALA A 959 -15.89 22.98 20.29
C ALA A 959 -16.77 23.30 19.07
N ASN A 960 -17.42 22.29 18.47
CA ASN A 960 -18.34 22.45 17.35
C ASN A 960 -19.53 23.33 17.72
N ALA A 961 -20.11 23.16 18.91
CA ALA A 961 -21.19 24.03 19.39
C ALA A 961 -20.75 25.50 19.49
N LEU A 962 -19.49 25.77 19.85
CA LEU A 962 -18.92 27.11 19.84
C LEU A 962 -18.66 27.61 18.40
N LEU A 963 -18.09 26.75 17.55
CA LEU A 963 -17.76 27.07 16.15
C LEU A 963 -19.01 27.35 15.30
N MET A 964 -20.16 26.76 15.63
CA MET A 964 -21.44 27.03 14.97
C MET A 964 -21.94 28.47 15.11
N ILE A 965 -21.32 29.29 15.96
CA ILE A 965 -21.55 30.75 15.97
C ILE A 965 -21.12 31.36 14.63
N PHE A 966 -20.00 30.89 14.07
CA PHE A 966 -19.38 31.46 12.88
C PHE A 966 -19.86 30.80 11.60
N ASP A 967 -19.85 29.47 11.52
CA ASP A 967 -20.11 28.77 10.26
C ASP A 967 -20.79 27.40 10.50
N PRO A 968 -21.44 26.77 9.50
CA PRO A 968 -22.11 25.48 9.66
C PRO A 968 -21.13 24.29 9.71
N HIS A 969 -20.26 24.25 10.73
CA HIS A 969 -19.20 23.24 10.91
C HIS A 969 -19.71 21.78 11.00
N LEU A 970 -21.00 21.57 11.29
CA LEU A 970 -21.62 20.24 11.37
C LEU A 970 -21.55 19.47 10.03
N THR A 971 -21.54 20.17 8.90
CA THR A 971 -21.65 19.57 7.56
C THR A 971 -20.36 19.66 6.75
N TYR A 972 -19.26 20.07 7.37
CA TYR A 972 -17.95 20.15 6.71
C TYR A 972 -17.42 18.76 6.32
N ARG A 973 -17.24 18.58 5.02
CA ARG A 973 -16.74 17.36 4.39
C ARG A 973 -15.39 16.91 4.96
N GLY A 974 -15.20 15.61 5.17
CA GLY A 974 -14.01 15.03 5.78
C GLY A 974 -14.02 15.11 7.31
N ALA A 975 -14.25 16.29 7.88
CA ALA A 975 -14.34 16.48 9.33
C ALA A 975 -15.60 15.85 9.94
N ALA A 976 -16.77 16.12 9.34
CA ALA A 976 -18.02 15.50 9.75
C ALA A 976 -17.98 13.97 9.63
N ASP A 977 -17.39 13.46 8.53
CA ASP A 977 -17.18 12.02 8.33
C ASP A 977 -16.33 11.42 9.47
N CYS A 978 -15.24 12.10 9.85
CA CYS A 978 -14.39 11.70 10.97
C CYS A 978 -15.15 11.70 12.30
N LEU A 979 -15.94 12.74 12.59
CA LEU A 979 -16.75 12.79 13.81
C LEU A 979 -17.74 11.62 13.91
N LEU A 980 -18.40 11.30 12.80
CA LEU A 980 -19.38 10.21 12.74
C LEU A 980 -18.73 8.85 12.92
N VAL A 981 -17.52 8.64 12.40
CA VAL A 981 -16.71 7.45 12.68
C VAL A 981 -16.48 7.32 14.18
N LEU A 982 -16.07 8.40 14.86
CA LEU A 982 -15.81 8.37 16.30
C LEU A 982 -17.08 8.10 17.11
N LEU A 983 -18.21 8.71 16.73
CA LEU A 983 -19.51 8.42 17.32
C LEU A 983 -19.94 6.95 17.13
N ALA A 984 -19.68 6.37 15.96
CA ALA A 984 -19.96 4.96 15.67
C ALA A 984 -19.10 4.02 16.54
N ILE A 985 -17.81 4.32 16.70
CA ILE A 985 -16.89 3.57 17.57
C ILE A 985 -17.35 3.65 19.03
N LEU A 986 -17.69 4.85 19.50
CA LEU A 986 -18.18 5.11 20.85
C LEU A 986 -19.43 4.27 21.14
N ARG A 987 -20.41 4.25 20.24
CA ARG A 987 -21.64 3.48 20.40
C ARG A 987 -21.40 1.98 20.43
N ASN A 988 -20.63 1.46 19.49
CA ASN A 988 -20.54 0.01 19.26
C ASN A 988 -19.80 -0.74 20.38
N LEU A 989 -18.83 -0.08 21.01
CA LEU A 989 -17.94 -0.74 21.98
C LEU A 989 -18.21 -0.34 23.43
N ALA A 990 -18.66 0.88 23.73
CA ALA A 990 -19.06 1.26 25.10
C ALA A 990 -20.38 0.59 25.52
N GLY A 991 -21.30 0.37 24.59
CA GLY A 991 -22.58 -0.30 24.89
C GLY A 991 -22.44 -1.76 25.31
N ARG A 992 -21.40 -2.46 24.83
CA ARG A 992 -21.13 -3.87 25.17
C ARG A 992 -20.42 -4.04 26.51
N GLU A 993 -19.70 -3.02 26.99
CA GLU A 993 -19.14 -3.04 28.36
C GLU A 993 -20.26 -3.00 29.41
N HIS A 994 -21.30 -2.18 29.21
CA HIS A 994 -22.43 -2.10 30.14
C HIS A 994 -23.34 -3.33 30.14
N GLU A 995 -23.57 -3.98 28.98
CA GLU A 995 -24.35 -5.23 28.92
C GLU A 995 -23.63 -6.44 29.55
N GLN A 996 -22.29 -6.42 29.68
CA GLN A 996 -21.53 -7.48 30.35
C GLN A 996 -21.37 -7.28 31.86
N THR A 997 -21.59 -6.07 32.38
CA THR A 997 -21.48 -5.75 33.81
C THR A 997 -22.81 -5.84 34.58
N ASP A 998 -23.94 -6.08 33.90
CA ASP A 998 -25.25 -6.23 34.54
C ASP A 998 -25.57 -7.74 34.70
N PRO A 999 -25.70 -8.28 35.93
CA PRO A 999 -25.93 -9.71 36.12
C PRO A 999 -27.29 -10.11 35.54
N SER A 1000 -27.29 -11.20 34.77
CA SER A 1000 -28.47 -11.83 34.15
C SER A 1000 -29.61 -12.01 35.17
N PRO A 1001 -30.89 -11.95 34.76
CA PRO A 1001 -32.03 -12.27 35.64
C PRO A 1001 -31.92 -13.64 36.31
N ALA A 1002 -31.24 -14.61 35.67
CA ALA A 1002 -30.96 -15.92 36.24
C ALA A 1002 -30.05 -15.84 37.49
N ASP A 1003 -29.15 -14.84 37.52
CA ASP A 1003 -28.18 -14.62 38.59
C ASP A 1003 -28.79 -13.88 39.81
N ARG A 1004 -30.03 -13.38 39.67
CA ARG A 1004 -30.83 -12.80 40.79
C ARG A 1004 -31.64 -13.86 41.54
N GLY A 1005 -32.00 -14.97 40.89
CA GLY A 1005 -32.74 -16.07 41.52
C GLY A 1005 -31.87 -16.90 42.48
N GLU A 1006 -30.57 -17.05 42.20
CA GLU A 1006 -29.67 -17.88 43.00
C GLU A 1006 -29.08 -17.17 44.24
N ARG A 1007 -29.18 -15.83 44.34
CA ARG A 1007 -28.67 -15.06 45.50
C ARG A 1007 -29.63 -14.98 46.68
N GLY A 1008 -30.85 -15.52 46.55
CA GLY A 1008 -31.83 -15.60 47.65
C GLY A 1008 -31.60 -16.76 48.62
N ALA A 1009 -30.71 -17.70 48.31
CA ALA A 1009 -30.58 -18.95 49.06
C ALA A 1009 -29.12 -19.34 49.32
N ARG A 1010 -28.38 -18.57 50.14
CA ARG A 1010 -27.19 -19.08 50.84
C ARG A 1010 -27.08 -18.50 52.26
N PRO A 1011 -26.76 -19.32 53.28
CA PRO A 1011 -26.72 -18.88 54.67
C PRO A 1011 -25.46 -18.07 54.99
N ARG A 1012 -25.60 -17.09 55.91
CA ARG A 1012 -24.53 -16.20 56.38
C ARG A 1012 -23.48 -16.97 57.21
N PRO A 1013 -22.16 -16.71 57.06
CA PRO A 1013 -21.14 -17.19 58.00
C PRO A 1013 -21.02 -16.26 59.22
N PRO A 1014 -20.47 -16.73 60.35
CA PRO A 1014 -20.55 -16.04 61.63
C PRO A 1014 -19.50 -14.93 61.78
N VAL A 1015 -19.89 -13.93 62.58
CA VAL A 1015 -19.10 -12.76 63.00
C VAL A 1015 -18.03 -13.20 63.99
N THR A 1016 -16.77 -12.81 63.78
CA THR A 1016 -15.75 -12.77 64.83
C THR A 1016 -15.13 -11.39 64.93
N GLN A 1017 -14.98 -10.97 66.18
CA GLN A 1017 -14.81 -9.61 66.67
C GLN A 1017 -13.39 -9.06 66.55
N THR A 1018 -13.37 -7.74 66.66
CA THR A 1018 -12.30 -6.74 66.67
C THR A 1018 -11.27 -6.83 67.83
N ARG A 1019 -10.21 -6.00 67.66
CA ARG A 1019 -9.28 -5.38 68.64
C ARG A 1019 -7.93 -6.09 68.77
N GLY A 1020 -6.78 -5.42 68.83
CA GLY A 1020 -6.38 -4.02 68.76
C GLY A 1020 -4.84 -3.95 68.67
N GLY A 1021 -4.26 -2.85 68.21
CA GLY A 1021 -2.80 -2.63 68.25
C GLY A 1021 -2.29 -2.29 69.66
N PRO A 1022 -1.11 -1.66 69.84
CA PRO A 1022 0.07 -1.62 68.98
C PRO A 1022 1.38 -1.87 69.78
N GLY A 1023 2.52 -2.04 69.10
CA GLY A 1023 3.80 -1.51 69.62
C GLY A 1023 5.01 -2.44 69.75
N ARG A 1024 6.11 -1.91 69.18
CA ARG A 1024 7.50 -1.90 69.66
C ARG A 1024 8.40 -3.14 69.54
N ARG A 1025 9.43 -2.92 68.70
CA ARG A 1025 10.90 -3.01 68.95
C ARG A 1025 11.55 -4.38 69.20
N GLY A 1026 12.74 -4.53 68.61
CA GLY A 1026 13.80 -5.46 69.01
C GLY A 1026 14.13 -6.45 67.88
N HIS A 1027 15.04 -6.14 66.97
CA HIS A 1027 16.50 -6.36 67.00
C HIS A 1027 16.91 -7.84 66.94
N ASP A 1028 17.89 -8.08 66.05
CA ASP A 1028 18.74 -9.26 65.88
C ASP A 1028 18.12 -10.47 65.16
N GLY A 1029 18.77 -11.11 64.19
CA GLY A 1029 20.10 -10.98 63.63
C GLY A 1029 20.32 -12.09 62.59
N HIS A 1030 21.40 -11.94 61.80
CA HIS A 1030 22.05 -12.96 60.95
C HIS A 1030 21.25 -13.48 59.73
N ARG A 1031 21.74 -13.20 58.51
CA ARG A 1031 22.61 -14.08 57.66
C ARG A 1031 21.93 -15.44 57.45
N ASP A 1032 21.48 -15.79 56.24
CA ASP A 1032 22.34 -16.13 55.10
C ASP A 1032 21.64 -16.04 53.73
N LEU A 1033 22.42 -15.65 52.71
CA LEU A 1033 22.23 -15.91 51.27
C LEU A 1033 22.65 -17.37 50.94
N PRO A 1034 22.60 -17.84 49.69
CA PRO A 1034 21.49 -17.92 48.75
C PRO A 1034 21.36 -19.33 48.11
N ALA A 1035 20.31 -19.55 47.31
CA ALA A 1035 20.34 -20.33 46.07
C ALA A 1035 19.20 -19.89 45.14
#